data_AF-A0A9D0VBP8-F1
#
_entry.id   AF-A0A9D0VBP8-F1
#
_cell.length_a   1.000
_cell.length_b   1.000
_cell.length_c   1.000
_cell.angle_alpha   90.00
_cell.angle_beta   90.00
_cell.angle_gamma   90.00
#
_symmetry.space_group_name_H-M   'P 1'
#
loop_
_entity.id
_entity.type
_entity.pdbx_description
1 polymer ?
#
loop_
_entity_poly.entity_id
_entity_poly.type
_entity_poly.pdbx_seq_one_letter_code
_entity_poly.pdbx_strand_id
1 'polypeptide(L)'
;MWFLKLPMLAAATPLLPTTMGDDADVIGGSQGGLAWLDYNNDGRFDIAASAKEGGRLLQAGEQGFTDRTSADAPPLQNFDDVRSLLAGDLDHDGWVDLVLVRFDHIQIVLNQEGQFRWITHDWEIGDLGTDVADLEGAGLLDHDLDGDLDLIVANGTRSNHLLLNDGTATDWVFVEAHQLGLAAGADSDHLSVIDLDRDGWIDVLLRRDAPNGSAFLADASGLFQAVAGFSMLSGNADKGAVFACDTDRNGEHEIFWTGDPEDGGNELYAWNPVTLGLDPTGRPGVVPDSWLSAGACGDLNNDGLPDLFLGDEGIDQQLLQTDGGWQATGLGDPLPTTAVALADHEGDGDLDVYTVRNGEANVLLINEEVDALGRHLQLRMSAAGLCADGRPLRDDIGGAAVLLDASGAAVEVQEISGGRGRGSSGWPVLHFGGIDPDQLQHVEIDFLYGGKEPVQIVVVPSMHTLPSGAHRLWIASDDEDGDGIRTTDERAWSLAAQVPDDLDGDGAVSWLDDDADGDGIPDHEEASIVDPCAPPVPTDTDSDGAPNVFDADADDDGLADGLEVTEHGTDPLLFDSDDGGRWDGDELALDGTDPLDPDDDLPDSDRDRLTDAEEQLHGTDPGDGDSDDDGLLDGTEVLIHGTDPLSADTDGDGLTDGLEVGVALPREDTDPDPFTADLDRTTGTDPLVADTDGDGLSDGEEDSNHDGQHLPPESDPNLADTDGGGVNDALEAEAGTDPNDPSDDVSALDILVRGKAPEPSDGCGCQGSVPSSLWLWLSVGALLRARRRTS
;
A
#
# COMPACT_ATOMS: atom_id res chain seq x y z
N MET A 1 54.56 -32.38 9.35
CA MET A 1 55.13 -31.24 8.57
C MET A 1 53.95 -30.30 8.37
N TRP A 2 54.13 -28.99 8.58
CA TRP A 2 53.00 -28.08 8.73
C TRP A 2 52.33 -27.81 7.39
N PHE A 3 51.01 -27.94 7.32
CA PHE A 3 50.19 -27.21 6.36
C PHE A 3 49.78 -25.91 7.05
N LEU A 4 50.21 -24.78 6.50
CA LEU A 4 49.70 -23.47 6.88
C LEU A 4 49.96 -22.47 5.76
N LYS A 5 48.95 -22.28 4.93
CA LYS A 5 48.57 -20.99 4.35
C LYS A 5 47.17 -21.16 3.74
N LEU A 6 46.21 -20.48 4.34
CA LEU A 6 44.97 -20.09 3.67
C LEU A 6 45.36 -19.14 2.52
N PRO A 7 44.76 -19.26 1.33
CA PRO A 7 44.40 -18.08 0.56
C PRO A 7 43.26 -17.37 1.29
N MET A 8 43.43 -16.09 1.57
CA MET A 8 42.32 -15.14 1.68
C MET A 8 42.23 -14.47 0.31
N LEU A 9 41.03 -14.00 -0.06
CA LEU A 9 40.69 -13.11 -1.20
C LEU A 9 41.85 -12.80 -2.16
N ALA A 10 41.83 -13.43 -3.35
CA ALA A 10 42.59 -12.99 -4.51
C ALA A 10 42.16 -13.74 -5.78
N ALA A 11 41.51 -12.99 -6.69
CA ALA A 11 40.99 -13.40 -7.99
C ALA A 11 39.80 -14.36 -7.93
N ALA A 12 38.64 -13.82 -8.30
CA ALA A 12 37.51 -14.56 -8.83
C ALA A 12 37.96 -15.52 -9.95
N THR A 13 37.19 -16.56 -10.14
CA THR A 13 37.33 -17.52 -11.24
C THR A 13 37.04 -16.77 -12.54
N PRO A 14 37.95 -16.78 -13.54
CA PRO A 14 37.71 -16.03 -14.75
C PRO A 14 36.53 -16.63 -15.51
N LEU A 15 35.47 -15.85 -15.72
CA LEU A 15 34.33 -16.15 -16.59
C LEU A 15 34.80 -16.86 -17.86
N LEU A 16 34.27 -18.06 -18.13
CA LEU A 16 34.72 -18.87 -19.25
C LEU A 16 33.79 -18.66 -20.46
N PRO A 17 34.29 -18.15 -21.59
CA PRO A 17 33.47 -18.02 -22.79
C PRO A 17 33.11 -19.39 -23.35
N THR A 18 31.82 -19.71 -23.36
CA THR A 18 31.29 -20.85 -24.09
C THR A 18 30.75 -20.37 -25.44
N THR A 19 31.29 -20.94 -26.52
CA THR A 19 30.71 -20.73 -27.86
C THR A 19 29.49 -21.62 -27.98
N MET A 20 28.32 -21.06 -28.30
CA MET A 20 27.12 -21.85 -28.63
C MET A 20 27.47 -22.96 -29.63
N GLY A 21 27.08 -24.19 -29.32
CA GLY A 21 27.54 -25.37 -30.04
C GLY A 21 26.98 -25.47 -31.46
N ASP A 22 27.83 -25.23 -32.47
CA ASP A 22 27.79 -25.70 -33.88
C ASP A 22 26.51 -25.51 -34.75
N ASP A 23 25.33 -25.15 -34.23
CA ASP A 23 24.07 -25.01 -35.01
C ASP A 23 23.35 -23.64 -34.87
N ALA A 24 23.89 -22.68 -34.10
CA ALA A 24 23.32 -21.33 -33.95
C ALA A 24 24.42 -20.23 -33.92
N ASP A 25 25.08 -20.01 -35.06
CA ASP A 25 26.07 -18.92 -35.26
C ASP A 25 25.34 -17.56 -35.41
N VAL A 26 24.64 -17.14 -34.35
CA VAL A 26 23.80 -15.93 -34.32
C VAL A 26 24.69 -14.70 -34.36
N ILE A 27 24.83 -14.11 -35.55
CA ILE A 27 25.61 -12.90 -35.75
C ILE A 27 24.85 -11.70 -35.18
N GLY A 28 25.36 -11.09 -34.11
CA GLY A 28 24.69 -10.02 -33.36
C GLY A 28 24.48 -8.72 -34.14
N GLY A 29 23.46 -7.97 -33.71
CA GLY A 29 23.07 -6.70 -34.31
C GLY A 29 24.06 -5.56 -34.01
N SER A 30 24.07 -4.55 -34.88
CA SER A 30 24.95 -3.37 -34.72
C SER A 30 24.36 -2.23 -33.88
N GLN A 31 23.18 -2.42 -33.28
CA GLN A 31 22.38 -1.33 -32.70
C GLN A 31 22.02 -1.51 -31.22
N GLY A 32 21.86 -2.73 -30.69
CA GLY A 32 21.42 -2.98 -29.30
C GLY A 32 20.27 -4.00 -29.24
N GLY A 33 19.65 -4.20 -28.08
CA GLY A 33 18.47 -5.05 -27.90
C GLY A 33 18.74 -6.51 -27.50
N LEU A 34 18.40 -6.84 -26.26
CA LEU A 34 18.52 -8.16 -25.63
C LEU A 34 17.53 -8.26 -24.45
N ALA A 35 16.83 -9.38 -24.31
CA ALA A 35 15.98 -9.69 -23.17
C ALA A 35 16.18 -11.15 -22.72
N TRP A 36 16.19 -11.36 -21.40
CA TRP A 36 15.97 -12.68 -20.78
C TRP A 36 14.49 -12.81 -20.39
N LEU A 37 13.87 -13.94 -20.70
CA LEU A 37 12.43 -14.14 -20.50
C LEU A 37 12.07 -15.63 -20.48
N ASP A 38 11.07 -16.04 -19.68
CA ASP A 38 10.48 -17.39 -19.79
C ASP A 38 9.27 -17.34 -20.74
N TYR A 39 9.52 -17.33 -22.06
CA TYR A 39 8.43 -17.13 -23.03
C TYR A 39 7.43 -18.29 -23.08
N ASN A 40 7.75 -19.45 -22.49
CA ASN A 40 6.94 -20.66 -22.62
C ASN A 40 6.44 -21.21 -21.27
N ASN A 41 6.70 -20.49 -20.17
CA ASN A 41 6.36 -20.86 -18.80
C ASN A 41 6.88 -22.27 -18.41
N ASP A 42 8.09 -22.63 -18.85
CA ASP A 42 8.74 -23.92 -18.52
C ASP A 42 9.77 -23.85 -17.38
N GLY A 43 9.97 -22.67 -16.80
CA GLY A 43 10.82 -22.40 -15.65
C GLY A 43 12.30 -22.28 -15.99
N ARG A 44 12.64 -22.03 -17.26
CA ARG A 44 14.00 -21.67 -17.71
C ARG A 44 13.94 -20.39 -18.52
N PHE A 45 14.94 -19.55 -18.33
CA PHE A 45 15.00 -18.25 -19.00
C PHE A 45 15.65 -18.40 -20.37
N ASP A 46 14.84 -18.09 -21.37
CA ASP A 46 15.16 -18.06 -22.78
C ASP A 46 15.70 -16.66 -23.15
N ILE A 47 16.21 -16.51 -24.37
CA ILE A 47 16.79 -15.25 -24.85
C ILE A 47 16.06 -14.76 -26.10
N ALA A 48 15.56 -13.53 -26.06
CA ALA A 48 15.21 -12.75 -27.24
C ALA A 48 16.32 -11.72 -27.50
N ALA A 49 16.97 -11.75 -28.67
CA ALA A 49 18.12 -10.90 -28.97
C ALA A 49 18.07 -10.32 -30.38
N SER A 50 18.61 -9.11 -30.57
CA SER A 50 18.83 -8.59 -31.92
C SER A 50 19.97 -9.33 -32.62
N ALA A 51 19.81 -9.51 -33.93
CA ALA A 51 20.83 -10.07 -34.78
C ALA A 51 20.83 -9.36 -36.15
N LYS A 52 21.90 -9.59 -36.91
CA LYS A 52 22.20 -8.92 -38.18
C LYS A 52 21.27 -9.26 -39.33
N GLU A 53 20.48 -10.32 -39.20
CA GLU A 53 19.54 -10.83 -40.20
C GLU A 53 18.24 -11.24 -39.47
N GLY A 54 17.46 -10.27 -38.98
CA GLY A 54 16.35 -10.51 -38.05
C GLY A 54 16.80 -10.67 -36.59
N GLY A 55 15.91 -10.46 -35.62
CA GLY A 55 16.08 -10.89 -34.23
C GLY A 55 16.03 -12.43 -34.10
N ARG A 56 16.35 -12.95 -32.91
CA ARG A 56 16.30 -14.38 -32.58
C ARG A 56 15.58 -14.63 -31.28
N LEU A 57 14.86 -15.76 -31.22
CA LEU A 57 14.40 -16.38 -29.99
C LEU A 57 15.17 -17.69 -29.80
N LEU A 58 15.88 -17.79 -28.68
CA LEU A 58 16.76 -18.90 -28.33
C LEU A 58 16.25 -19.55 -27.03
N GLN A 59 15.73 -20.76 -27.14
CA GLN A 59 15.17 -21.50 -25.99
C GLN A 59 16.28 -22.24 -25.22
N ALA A 60 16.31 -22.09 -23.91
CA ALA A 60 17.21 -22.72 -22.96
C ALA A 60 16.86 -24.20 -22.73
N GLY A 61 17.89 -25.04 -22.75
CA GLY A 61 17.85 -26.43 -22.31
C GLY A 61 19.06 -26.77 -21.45
N GLU A 62 19.08 -27.98 -20.90
CA GLU A 62 20.07 -28.45 -19.89
C GLU A 62 21.56 -28.21 -20.21
N GLN A 63 21.93 -27.88 -21.45
CA GLN A 63 23.32 -27.70 -21.92
C GLN A 63 23.41 -26.60 -23.00
N GLY A 64 22.60 -25.54 -22.89
CA GLY A 64 22.58 -24.38 -23.80
C GLY A 64 21.36 -24.30 -24.72
N PHE A 65 21.45 -23.42 -25.72
CA PHE A 65 20.29 -22.89 -26.45
C PHE A 65 19.90 -23.62 -27.75
N THR A 66 18.61 -23.55 -28.09
CA THR A 66 18.03 -23.97 -29.37
C THR A 66 17.34 -22.79 -30.06
N ASP A 67 17.66 -22.51 -31.33
CA ASP A 67 16.95 -21.48 -32.11
C ASP A 67 15.48 -21.91 -32.38
N ARG A 68 14.53 -21.17 -31.81
CA ARG A 68 13.08 -21.35 -31.97
C ARG A 68 12.44 -20.28 -32.86
N THR A 69 13.21 -19.33 -33.38
CA THR A 69 12.71 -18.14 -34.09
C THR A 69 11.74 -18.47 -35.22
N SER A 70 12.05 -19.45 -36.08
CA SER A 70 11.14 -19.81 -37.19
C SER A 70 9.87 -20.57 -36.77
N ALA A 71 9.82 -21.11 -35.55
CA ALA A 71 8.70 -21.92 -35.05
C ALA A 71 7.76 -21.08 -34.17
N ASP A 72 8.34 -20.42 -33.17
CA ASP A 72 7.60 -19.83 -32.04
C ASP A 72 7.62 -18.29 -32.12
N ALA A 73 8.72 -17.70 -32.63
CA ALA A 73 8.80 -16.26 -32.92
C ALA A 73 8.90 -15.86 -34.41
N PRO A 74 7.98 -16.29 -35.31
CA PRO A 74 7.96 -15.85 -36.69
C PRO A 74 8.07 -14.34 -36.92
N PRO A 75 7.49 -13.45 -36.07
CA PRO A 75 7.71 -12.00 -36.11
C PRO A 75 9.18 -11.58 -36.23
N LEU A 76 10.06 -12.05 -35.33
CA LEU A 76 11.44 -11.55 -35.19
C LEU A 76 12.32 -11.71 -36.43
N GLN A 77 11.99 -12.63 -37.35
CA GLN A 77 12.87 -13.03 -38.46
C GLN A 77 13.18 -11.95 -39.51
N ASN A 78 12.45 -10.84 -39.59
CA ASN A 78 12.53 -9.90 -40.72
C ASN A 78 12.89 -8.45 -40.32
N PHE A 79 13.55 -8.26 -39.18
CA PHE A 79 13.95 -6.94 -38.68
C PHE A 79 15.45 -6.73 -38.64
N ASP A 80 15.90 -5.74 -39.39
CA ASP A 80 17.24 -5.16 -39.27
C ASP A 80 17.17 -3.93 -38.35
N ASP A 81 18.30 -3.56 -37.72
CA ASP A 81 18.46 -2.34 -36.91
C ASP A 81 17.46 -2.15 -35.73
N VAL A 82 17.11 -3.23 -35.02
CA VAL A 82 16.48 -3.16 -33.68
C VAL A 82 17.47 -2.49 -32.71
N ARG A 83 17.05 -1.41 -32.07
CA ARG A 83 17.84 -0.58 -31.15
C ARG A 83 17.57 -0.93 -29.68
N SER A 84 16.31 -1.20 -29.33
CA SER A 84 15.91 -1.72 -28.02
C SER A 84 15.00 -2.93 -28.18
N LEU A 85 15.13 -3.92 -27.29
CA LEU A 85 14.29 -5.11 -27.22
C LEU A 85 13.99 -5.36 -25.74
N LEU A 86 12.72 -5.19 -25.38
CA LEU A 86 12.21 -5.28 -24.02
C LEU A 86 11.22 -6.45 -23.93
N ALA A 87 11.09 -7.02 -22.74
CA ALA A 87 10.14 -8.10 -22.46
C ALA A 87 9.34 -7.75 -21.19
N GLY A 88 8.05 -8.07 -21.20
CA GLY A 88 7.08 -7.84 -20.12
C GLY A 88 5.70 -8.30 -20.58
N ASP A 89 4.80 -8.63 -19.65
CA ASP A 89 3.41 -8.98 -19.97
C ASP A 89 2.61 -7.68 -20.21
N LEU A 90 2.16 -7.44 -21.44
CA LEU A 90 1.55 -6.18 -21.87
C LEU A 90 0.01 -6.25 -21.96
N ASP A 91 -0.57 -7.45 -22.08
CA ASP A 91 -2.04 -7.64 -22.12
C ASP A 91 -2.61 -8.47 -20.95
N HIS A 92 -1.77 -8.71 -19.94
CA HIS A 92 -2.10 -9.39 -18.69
C HIS A 92 -2.72 -10.78 -18.92
N ASP A 93 -2.21 -11.52 -19.93
CA ASP A 93 -2.62 -12.88 -20.23
C ASP A 93 -1.76 -13.96 -19.52
N GLY A 94 -0.73 -13.54 -18.77
CA GLY A 94 0.21 -14.40 -18.05
C GLY A 94 1.37 -14.90 -18.91
N TRP A 95 1.57 -14.33 -20.09
CA TRP A 95 2.68 -14.65 -20.99
C TRP A 95 3.50 -13.41 -21.34
N VAL A 96 4.80 -13.50 -21.10
CA VAL A 96 5.72 -12.40 -21.39
C VAL A 96 5.79 -12.07 -22.90
N ASP A 97 5.47 -10.82 -23.24
CA ASP A 97 5.48 -10.27 -24.59
C ASP A 97 6.81 -9.60 -24.94
N LEU A 98 6.89 -9.03 -26.15
CA LEU A 98 8.07 -8.31 -26.62
C LEU A 98 7.72 -6.95 -27.23
N VAL A 99 8.46 -5.91 -26.81
CA VAL A 99 8.51 -4.61 -27.47
C VAL A 99 9.83 -4.47 -28.24
N LEU A 100 9.71 -4.14 -29.53
CA LEU A 100 10.84 -3.86 -30.42
C LEU A 100 10.83 -2.40 -30.85
N VAL A 101 11.91 -1.68 -30.54
CA VAL A 101 12.12 -0.30 -30.99
C VAL A 101 13.18 -0.27 -32.08
N ARG A 102 12.81 0.32 -33.23
CA ARG A 102 13.65 0.53 -34.41
C ARG A 102 13.70 2.04 -34.71
N PHE A 103 14.67 2.48 -35.52
CA PHE A 103 14.87 3.89 -35.89
C PHE A 103 13.59 4.67 -36.24
N ASP A 104 12.63 4.01 -36.89
CA ASP A 104 11.39 4.56 -37.43
C ASP A 104 10.11 3.79 -37.04
N HIS A 105 10.17 2.81 -36.12
CA HIS A 105 9.00 2.01 -35.73
C HIS A 105 9.08 1.56 -34.26
N ILE A 106 7.92 1.53 -33.60
CA ILE A 106 7.69 0.72 -32.39
C ILE A 106 6.81 -0.45 -32.84
N GLN A 107 7.13 -1.66 -32.37
CA GLN A 107 6.39 -2.87 -32.69
C GLN A 107 6.19 -3.73 -31.45
N ILE A 108 4.94 -4.11 -31.21
CA ILE A 108 4.55 -5.00 -30.11
C ILE A 108 4.25 -6.38 -30.69
N VAL A 109 4.66 -7.41 -29.97
CA VAL A 109 4.53 -8.82 -30.38
C VAL A 109 4.06 -9.64 -29.18
N LEU A 110 2.77 -9.96 -29.15
CA LEU A 110 2.18 -10.68 -28.02
C LEU A 110 2.38 -12.19 -28.07
N ASN A 111 2.41 -12.85 -26.91
CA ASN A 111 2.86 -14.21 -26.69
C ASN A 111 1.74 -15.21 -26.39
N GLN A 112 0.98 -15.56 -27.42
CA GLN A 112 -0.20 -16.41 -27.28
C GLN A 112 0.18 -17.89 -27.01
N GLU A 113 0.21 -18.27 -25.73
CA GLU A 113 0.53 -19.62 -25.22
C GLU A 113 1.92 -20.13 -25.70
N GLY A 114 2.97 -19.32 -25.47
CA GLY A 114 4.34 -19.66 -25.87
C GLY A 114 4.59 -19.55 -27.37
N GLN A 115 3.82 -18.69 -28.06
CA GLN A 115 3.96 -18.43 -29.48
C GLN A 115 3.72 -16.95 -29.79
N PHE A 116 4.80 -16.23 -30.08
CA PHE A 116 4.75 -14.84 -30.50
C PHE A 116 3.96 -14.64 -31.82
N ARG A 117 3.01 -13.70 -31.79
CA ARG A 117 2.09 -13.35 -32.87
C ARG A 117 2.07 -11.85 -33.14
N TRP A 118 1.67 -11.50 -34.36
CA TRP A 118 1.44 -10.13 -34.76
C TRP A 118 0.06 -9.66 -34.33
N ILE A 119 -0.02 -8.64 -33.49
CA ILE A 119 -1.27 -7.89 -33.25
C ILE A 119 -1.24 -6.56 -34.01
N THR A 120 -1.06 -6.66 -35.33
CA THR A 120 -1.45 -5.70 -36.39
C THR A 120 -1.07 -4.20 -36.33
N HIS A 121 -0.58 -3.64 -35.23
CA HIS A 121 -0.06 -2.27 -35.14
C HIS A 121 1.45 -2.26 -35.39
N ASP A 122 1.81 -2.10 -36.66
CA ASP A 122 3.14 -1.65 -37.09
C ASP A 122 3.06 -0.12 -37.16
N TRP A 123 3.39 0.58 -36.07
CA TRP A 123 3.30 2.04 -36.02
C TRP A 123 4.41 2.68 -36.87
N GLU A 124 4.16 2.78 -38.18
CA GLU A 124 4.96 3.59 -39.09
C GLU A 124 4.85 5.08 -38.69
N ILE A 125 5.91 5.87 -38.96
CA ILE A 125 6.01 7.35 -38.87
C ILE A 125 4.81 8.12 -39.48
N GLY A 126 3.93 7.46 -40.25
CA GLY A 126 2.70 8.04 -40.80
C GLY A 126 1.55 8.20 -39.80
N ASP A 127 1.35 7.24 -38.89
CA ASP A 127 0.17 7.19 -38.00
C ASP A 127 0.40 7.91 -36.66
N LEU A 128 1.66 8.02 -36.22
CA LEU A 128 2.07 8.75 -35.01
C LEU A 128 2.29 10.27 -35.22
N GLY A 129 1.93 10.80 -36.39
CA GLY A 129 2.22 12.18 -36.77
C GLY A 129 3.68 12.41 -37.15
N THR A 130 4.02 13.65 -37.54
CA THR A 130 5.28 13.96 -38.25
C THR A 130 6.56 13.91 -37.41
N ASP A 131 6.50 13.44 -36.17
CA ASP A 131 7.44 13.78 -35.10
C ASP A 131 8.19 12.59 -34.46
N VAL A 132 7.91 11.37 -34.92
CA VAL A 132 8.53 10.12 -34.39
C VAL A 132 9.71 9.65 -35.26
N ALA A 133 10.66 10.55 -35.54
CA ALA A 133 11.86 10.22 -36.33
C ALA A 133 13.08 10.05 -35.41
N ASP A 134 13.83 8.95 -35.57
CA ASP A 134 15.05 8.62 -34.82
C ASP A 134 14.80 8.15 -33.37
N LEU A 135 14.05 7.05 -33.21
CA LEU A 135 13.84 6.39 -31.90
C LEU A 135 15.05 5.55 -31.50
N GLU A 136 15.59 5.74 -30.31
CA GLU A 136 16.84 5.10 -29.87
C GLU A 136 16.61 4.10 -28.71
N GLY A 137 16.78 4.53 -27.46
CA GLY A 137 16.46 3.73 -26.26
C GLY A 137 14.97 3.69 -25.90
N ALA A 138 14.58 2.66 -25.15
CA ALA A 138 13.27 2.55 -24.53
C ALA A 138 13.33 1.77 -23.22
N GLY A 139 12.27 1.85 -22.42
CA GLY A 139 12.07 1.12 -21.17
C GLY A 139 10.58 0.88 -20.93
N LEU A 140 10.26 -0.24 -20.27
CA LEU A 140 8.92 -0.54 -19.78
C LEU A 140 8.79 -0.06 -18.33
N LEU A 141 7.68 0.60 -18.02
CA LEU A 141 7.34 1.09 -16.68
C LEU A 141 5.83 0.97 -16.49
N ASP A 142 5.34 1.48 -15.38
CA ASP A 142 3.93 1.72 -15.08
C ASP A 142 3.92 3.15 -14.54
N HIS A 143 3.35 4.10 -15.29
CA HIS A 143 3.59 5.52 -15.06
C HIS A 143 2.49 6.18 -14.22
N ASP A 144 1.25 5.78 -14.44
CA ASP A 144 0.06 6.28 -13.74
C ASP A 144 -0.49 5.30 -12.70
N LEU A 145 0.19 4.16 -12.48
CA LEU A 145 -0.11 3.17 -11.45
C LEU A 145 -1.49 2.52 -11.62
N ASP A 146 -1.96 2.39 -12.86
CA ASP A 146 -3.14 1.59 -13.19
C ASP A 146 -2.81 0.08 -13.23
N GLY A 147 -1.52 -0.25 -13.37
CA GLY A 147 -0.97 -1.59 -13.28
C GLY A 147 -0.61 -2.16 -14.64
N ASP A 148 -0.91 -1.46 -15.72
CA ASP A 148 -0.66 -1.89 -17.09
C ASP A 148 0.75 -1.44 -17.55
N LEU A 149 1.42 -2.23 -18.41
CA LEU A 149 2.79 -1.91 -18.81
C LEU A 149 2.89 -0.82 -19.88
N ASP A 150 3.34 0.36 -19.47
CA ASP A 150 3.66 1.51 -20.30
C ASP A 150 5.02 1.43 -20.99
N LEU A 151 5.19 2.26 -22.04
CA LEU A 151 6.41 2.34 -22.82
C LEU A 151 6.93 3.78 -22.95
N ILE A 152 8.08 4.06 -22.34
CA ILE A 152 8.84 5.29 -22.59
C ILE A 152 9.90 5.07 -23.67
N VAL A 153 10.01 6.02 -24.62
CA VAL A 153 10.96 5.95 -25.75
C VAL A 153 11.75 7.25 -25.91
N ALA A 154 13.08 7.12 -25.94
CA ALA A 154 14.02 8.20 -26.23
C ALA A 154 14.08 8.51 -27.73
N ASN A 155 14.20 9.80 -28.07
CA ASN A 155 14.28 10.26 -29.45
C ASN A 155 15.55 11.10 -29.70
N GLY A 156 16.36 10.67 -30.67
CA GLY A 156 17.64 11.27 -31.03
C GLY A 156 17.55 12.63 -31.75
N THR A 157 16.37 13.10 -32.17
CA THR A 157 16.26 14.39 -32.89
C THR A 157 15.12 15.31 -32.45
N ARG A 158 14.19 14.85 -31.61
CA ARG A 158 12.95 15.56 -31.22
C ARG A 158 12.63 15.38 -29.73
N SER A 159 11.34 15.37 -29.37
CA SER A 159 10.87 15.05 -28.04
C SER A 159 10.84 13.54 -27.85
N ASN A 160 11.09 13.08 -26.63
CA ASN A 160 10.78 11.71 -26.22
C ASN A 160 9.26 11.51 -26.18
N HIS A 161 8.84 10.26 -26.06
CA HIS A 161 7.43 9.86 -26.04
C HIS A 161 7.17 8.91 -24.88
N LEU A 162 6.01 9.05 -24.25
CA LEU A 162 5.41 8.03 -23.42
C LEU A 162 4.19 7.50 -24.17
N LEU A 163 4.02 6.18 -24.18
CA LEU A 163 2.83 5.52 -24.69
C LEU A 163 2.20 4.84 -23.48
N LEU A 164 1.02 5.29 -23.10
CA LEU A 164 0.23 4.66 -22.04
C LEU A 164 -0.51 3.44 -22.61
N ASN A 165 -0.52 2.35 -21.87
CA ASN A 165 -1.26 1.12 -22.19
C ASN A 165 -2.61 1.11 -21.45
N ASP A 166 -3.57 0.31 -21.92
CA ASP A 166 -4.89 0.14 -21.25
C ASP A 166 -5.10 -1.32 -20.81
N GLY A 167 -3.99 -2.03 -20.58
CA GLY A 167 -3.98 -3.46 -20.23
C GLY A 167 -4.38 -4.39 -21.37
N THR A 168 -4.63 -3.87 -22.57
CA THR A 168 -4.96 -4.71 -23.74
C THR A 168 -3.78 -4.91 -24.70
N ALA A 169 -2.69 -4.14 -24.52
CA ALA A 169 -1.62 -3.92 -25.49
C ALA A 169 -2.10 -3.50 -26.89
N THR A 170 -3.36 -3.11 -27.10
CA THR A 170 -3.91 -2.79 -28.43
C THR A 170 -4.26 -1.32 -28.67
N ASP A 171 -4.78 -0.59 -27.67
CA ASP A 171 -5.26 0.79 -27.81
C ASP A 171 -4.43 1.78 -26.96
N TRP A 172 -3.22 2.09 -27.43
CA TRP A 172 -2.24 2.90 -26.70
C TRP A 172 -2.49 4.42 -26.81
N VAL A 173 -2.39 5.14 -25.69
CA VAL A 173 -2.52 6.60 -25.63
C VAL A 173 -1.14 7.26 -25.68
N PHE A 174 -0.87 7.95 -26.80
CA PHE A 174 0.40 8.63 -27.01
C PHE A 174 0.46 9.99 -26.31
N VAL A 175 1.41 10.17 -25.39
CA VAL A 175 1.69 11.43 -24.72
C VAL A 175 3.07 11.96 -25.15
N GLU A 176 3.10 13.19 -25.67
CA GLU A 176 4.38 13.85 -25.93
C GLU A 176 5.06 14.14 -24.59
N ALA A 177 6.21 13.51 -24.32
CA ALA A 177 6.82 13.48 -22.99
C ALA A 177 7.10 14.89 -22.38
N HIS A 178 7.24 15.92 -23.22
CA HIS A 178 7.39 17.31 -22.78
C HIS A 178 6.14 17.93 -22.15
N GLN A 179 4.96 17.35 -22.37
CA GLN A 179 3.72 17.69 -21.68
C GLN A 179 3.75 17.15 -20.24
N LEU A 180 4.46 16.03 -20.02
CA LEU A 180 4.75 15.41 -18.72
C LEU A 180 6.04 15.95 -18.06
N GLY A 181 6.63 17.05 -18.54
CA GLY A 181 7.86 17.63 -17.96
C GLY A 181 9.20 17.06 -18.45
N LEU A 182 9.22 15.91 -19.14
CA LEU A 182 10.43 15.34 -19.76
C LEU A 182 10.96 16.27 -20.88
N ALA A 183 12.12 16.89 -20.66
CA ALA A 183 12.52 18.08 -21.41
C ALA A 183 12.77 17.83 -22.92
N ALA A 184 11.95 18.45 -23.78
CA ALA A 184 11.98 18.32 -25.24
C ALA A 184 13.34 18.64 -25.90
N GLY A 185 13.71 17.87 -26.93
CA GLY A 185 14.51 18.37 -28.06
C GLY A 185 16.02 18.50 -27.85
N ALA A 186 16.69 17.43 -27.43
CA ALA A 186 18.15 17.31 -27.62
C ALA A 186 18.56 15.84 -27.72
N ASP A 187 19.35 15.51 -28.75
CA ASP A 187 20.06 14.26 -29.05
C ASP A 187 20.07 13.28 -27.87
N SER A 188 19.02 12.47 -27.75
CA SER A 188 18.81 11.50 -26.67
C SER A 188 18.98 10.08 -27.19
N ASP A 189 20.00 9.38 -26.69
CA ASP A 189 20.43 8.09 -27.22
C ASP A 189 19.78 6.92 -26.45
N HIS A 190 19.87 6.89 -25.13
CA HIS A 190 19.31 5.78 -24.36
C HIS A 190 18.77 6.26 -23.02
N LEU A 191 17.95 5.43 -22.40
CA LEU A 191 17.39 5.67 -21.08
C LEU A 191 17.51 4.42 -20.21
N SER A 192 17.32 4.59 -18.92
CA SER A 192 16.94 3.52 -18.01
C SER A 192 15.81 4.01 -17.10
N VAL A 193 14.92 3.10 -16.74
CA VAL A 193 13.82 3.31 -15.81
C VAL A 193 14.12 2.59 -14.50
N ILE A 194 14.02 3.30 -13.39
CA ILE A 194 14.36 2.85 -12.03
C ILE A 194 13.83 3.91 -11.04
N ASP A 195 13.38 3.54 -9.85
CA ASP A 195 13.12 4.48 -8.75
C ASP A 195 14.48 4.93 -8.15
N LEU A 196 14.77 6.24 -8.23
CA LEU A 196 16.02 6.82 -7.72
C LEU A 196 15.88 7.40 -6.32
N ASP A 197 14.74 7.99 -5.97
CA ASP A 197 14.57 8.72 -4.69
C ASP A 197 13.66 8.05 -3.65
N ARG A 198 13.06 6.91 -4.02
CA ARG A 198 12.25 6.00 -3.19
C ARG A 198 10.97 6.63 -2.69
N ASP A 199 10.23 7.20 -3.63
CA ASP A 199 8.91 7.78 -3.37
C ASP A 199 7.75 6.93 -3.92
N GLY A 200 8.02 5.80 -4.56
CA GLY A 200 7.02 4.91 -5.15
C GLY A 200 6.84 5.10 -6.66
N TRP A 201 7.52 6.05 -7.30
CA TRP A 201 7.30 6.39 -8.71
C TRP A 201 8.52 6.09 -9.58
N ILE A 202 8.29 5.53 -10.77
CA ILE A 202 9.39 5.11 -11.66
C ILE A 202 10.04 6.31 -12.35
N ASP A 203 11.29 6.59 -11.98
CA ASP A 203 12.07 7.69 -12.55
C ASP A 203 12.72 7.34 -13.90
N VAL A 204 13.18 8.39 -14.59
CA VAL A 204 13.82 8.28 -15.90
C VAL A 204 15.21 8.89 -15.89
N LEU A 205 16.23 8.03 -16.03
CA LEU A 205 17.58 8.45 -16.41
C LEU A 205 17.69 8.50 -17.93
N LEU A 206 18.16 9.63 -18.48
CA LEU A 206 18.17 9.89 -19.92
C LEU A 206 19.56 10.37 -20.40
N ARG A 207 20.16 9.58 -21.29
CA ARG A 207 21.41 9.91 -21.97
C ARG A 207 21.19 10.89 -23.12
N ARG A 208 21.69 12.13 -22.97
CA ARG A 208 21.54 13.21 -23.95
C ARG A 208 22.66 14.25 -23.94
N ASP A 209 22.82 15.01 -25.02
CA ASP A 209 23.67 16.23 -25.05
C ASP A 209 22.90 17.48 -24.56
N ALA A 210 22.75 17.64 -23.25
CA ALA A 210 22.13 18.82 -22.64
C ALA A 210 22.75 19.20 -21.28
N PRO A 211 22.89 20.51 -20.95
CA PRO A 211 23.54 20.97 -19.72
C PRO A 211 22.64 20.94 -18.46
N ASN A 212 21.49 20.26 -18.52
CA ASN A 212 20.57 19.89 -17.42
C ASN A 212 19.55 18.87 -17.98
N GLY A 213 18.94 18.06 -17.11
CA GLY A 213 17.78 17.22 -17.48
C GLY A 213 18.16 15.89 -18.12
N SER A 214 19.00 15.13 -17.41
CA SER A 214 19.34 13.73 -17.67
C SER A 214 18.90 12.77 -16.55
N ALA A 215 18.29 13.30 -15.49
CA ALA A 215 17.57 12.57 -14.47
C ALA A 215 16.25 13.32 -14.25
N PHE A 216 15.16 12.58 -14.19
CA PHE A 216 13.80 13.08 -14.11
C PHE A 216 13.05 12.24 -13.09
N LEU A 217 12.68 12.89 -11.99
CA LEU A 217 11.96 12.23 -10.91
C LEU A 217 10.47 12.28 -11.24
N ALA A 218 9.75 11.17 -11.12
CA ALA A 218 8.30 11.16 -11.22
C ALA A 218 7.68 11.76 -9.93
N ASP A 219 6.36 11.91 -9.89
CA ASP A 219 5.60 12.21 -8.68
C ASP A 219 4.14 11.78 -8.85
N ALA A 220 3.39 11.78 -7.75
CA ALA A 220 1.96 11.43 -7.71
C ALA A 220 1.00 12.33 -8.51
N SER A 221 1.51 13.23 -9.37
CA SER A 221 0.72 13.91 -10.40
C SER A 221 0.94 13.38 -11.82
N GLY A 222 1.74 12.31 -11.98
CA GLY A 222 2.15 11.78 -13.27
C GLY A 222 3.07 12.75 -14.03
N LEU A 223 3.85 13.58 -13.31
CA LEU A 223 4.72 14.58 -13.91
C LEU A 223 6.18 14.37 -13.54
N PHE A 224 7.04 14.42 -14.55
CA PHE A 224 8.48 14.29 -14.40
C PHE A 224 9.16 15.63 -14.11
N GLN A 225 9.73 15.77 -12.91
CA GLN A 225 10.56 16.89 -12.51
C GLN A 225 12.04 16.66 -12.83
N ALA A 226 12.59 17.47 -13.74
CA ALA A 226 14.01 17.45 -14.07
C ALA A 226 14.90 17.87 -12.87
N VAL A 227 15.85 17.02 -12.49
CA VAL A 227 16.75 17.25 -11.34
C VAL A 227 17.66 18.46 -11.60
N ALA A 228 17.48 19.52 -10.81
CA ALA A 228 18.08 20.82 -11.07
C ALA A 228 19.59 20.85 -10.79
N GLY A 229 20.41 20.92 -11.85
CA GLY A 229 21.87 20.91 -11.75
C GLY A 229 22.50 19.53 -11.96
N PHE A 230 21.70 18.48 -12.16
CA PHE A 230 22.18 17.23 -12.72
C PHE A 230 22.51 17.44 -14.21
N SER A 231 23.80 17.49 -14.50
CA SER A 231 24.38 17.66 -15.84
C SER A 231 25.67 16.86 -15.88
N MET A 232 25.71 15.84 -16.75
CA MET A 232 26.92 15.04 -16.95
C MET A 232 28.05 15.91 -17.52
N LEU A 233 29.30 15.54 -17.23
CA LEU A 233 30.46 16.35 -17.64
C LEU A 233 31.04 15.89 -18.97
N SER A 234 30.76 14.65 -19.38
CA SER A 234 31.15 14.09 -20.68
C SER A 234 30.14 14.40 -21.79
N GLY A 235 30.63 14.69 -22.99
CA GLY A 235 29.78 14.77 -24.18
C GLY A 235 29.13 13.41 -24.54
N ASN A 236 27.98 13.47 -25.20
CA ASN A 236 27.30 12.28 -25.72
C ASN A 236 28.12 11.67 -26.88
N ALA A 237 28.65 10.47 -26.69
CA ALA A 237 29.23 9.67 -27.76
C ALA A 237 28.12 8.96 -28.54
N ASP A 238 28.21 8.87 -29.89
CA ASP A 238 27.26 8.14 -30.74
C ASP A 238 26.96 6.73 -30.17
N LYS A 239 25.86 6.58 -29.43
CA LYS A 239 25.35 5.37 -28.73
C LYS A 239 26.17 4.95 -27.50
N GLY A 240 25.47 4.37 -26.52
CA GLY A 240 26.03 4.02 -25.21
C GLY A 240 24.98 3.57 -24.19
N ALA A 241 25.39 3.38 -22.95
CA ALA A 241 24.56 2.92 -21.83
C ALA A 241 24.45 3.95 -20.70
N VAL A 242 23.27 3.96 -20.07
CA VAL A 242 23.00 4.49 -18.74
C VAL A 242 22.25 3.40 -17.97
N PHE A 243 22.57 3.22 -16.69
CA PHE A 243 21.89 2.32 -15.75
C PHE A 243 22.34 2.67 -14.32
N ALA A 244 21.66 2.17 -13.30
CA ALA A 244 22.00 2.42 -11.89
C ALA A 244 21.90 1.15 -11.02
N CYS A 245 22.73 1.06 -9.97
CA CYS A 245 22.91 -0.14 -9.12
C CYS A 245 23.44 0.26 -7.73
N ASP A 246 23.01 -0.37 -6.63
CA ASP A 246 23.57 -0.14 -5.28
C ASP A 246 24.91 -0.89 -5.15
N THR A 247 26.03 -0.24 -5.45
CA THR A 247 27.34 -0.90 -5.58
C THR A 247 28.18 -0.91 -4.30
N ASP A 248 27.77 -0.16 -3.27
CA ASP A 248 28.44 -0.14 -1.97
C ASP A 248 27.58 -0.64 -0.79
N ARG A 249 26.33 -1.04 -1.07
CA ARG A 249 25.35 -1.57 -0.10
C ARG A 249 24.99 -0.56 0.98
N ASN A 250 24.70 0.66 0.56
CA ASN A 250 24.18 1.73 1.41
C ASN A 250 22.67 1.98 1.21
N GLY A 251 22.06 1.37 0.20
CA GLY A 251 20.67 1.66 -0.18
C GLY A 251 20.51 2.99 -0.92
N GLU A 252 21.44 3.36 -1.79
CA GLU A 252 21.34 4.48 -2.74
C GLU A 252 21.96 3.99 -4.07
N HIS A 253 21.32 4.25 -5.22
CA HIS A 253 21.77 3.68 -6.50
C HIS A 253 22.95 4.46 -7.12
N GLU A 254 24.11 3.85 -7.33
CA GLU A 254 25.17 4.44 -8.17
C GLU A 254 24.76 4.46 -9.64
N ILE A 255 24.79 5.65 -10.26
CA ILE A 255 24.50 5.85 -11.67
C ILE A 255 25.78 5.68 -12.50
N PHE A 256 25.77 4.73 -13.43
CA PHE A 256 26.82 4.52 -14.42
C PHE A 256 26.47 5.12 -15.77
N TRP A 257 27.45 5.73 -16.44
CA TRP A 257 27.28 6.41 -17.72
C TRP A 257 28.45 6.21 -18.67
N THR A 258 28.17 5.78 -19.89
CA THR A 258 29.18 5.72 -20.96
C THR A 258 29.30 7.05 -21.70
N GLY A 259 30.50 7.66 -21.69
CA GLY A 259 30.79 8.94 -22.31
C GLY A 259 31.93 8.87 -23.34
N ASP A 260 32.14 9.94 -24.12
CA ASP A 260 33.24 9.99 -25.08
C ASP A 260 34.61 10.02 -24.36
N PRO A 261 35.52 9.05 -24.59
CA PRO A 261 36.87 9.06 -24.00
C PRO A 261 37.75 10.23 -24.50
N GLU A 262 37.38 10.91 -25.58
CA GLU A 262 38.02 12.16 -26.03
C GLU A 262 37.41 13.42 -25.39
N ASP A 263 36.20 13.37 -24.82
CA ASP A 263 35.48 14.52 -24.23
C ASP A 263 34.79 14.21 -22.88
N GLY A 264 35.53 13.61 -21.94
CA GLY A 264 35.11 13.46 -20.55
C GLY A 264 35.45 12.11 -19.93
N GLY A 265 35.33 11.05 -20.72
CA GLY A 265 35.45 9.66 -20.27
C GLY A 265 34.11 9.06 -19.83
N ASN A 266 34.17 7.82 -19.35
CA ASN A 266 33.04 7.14 -18.72
C ASN A 266 32.92 7.59 -17.26
N GLU A 267 31.70 7.71 -16.77
CA GLU A 267 31.41 8.34 -15.48
C GLU A 267 30.61 7.40 -14.56
N LEU A 268 30.83 7.55 -13.25
CA LEU A 268 30.12 6.84 -12.19
C LEU A 268 29.84 7.88 -11.09
N TYR A 269 28.62 7.87 -10.55
CA TYR A 269 28.17 8.82 -9.55
C TYR A 269 27.38 8.12 -8.45
N ALA A 270 27.70 8.39 -7.18
CA ALA A 270 26.80 8.05 -6.08
C ALA A 270 25.62 9.02 -6.13
N TRP A 271 24.41 8.49 -6.33
CA TRP A 271 23.18 9.24 -6.11
C TRP A 271 22.99 9.46 -4.61
N ASN A 272 22.33 10.54 -4.21
CA ASN A 272 21.88 10.72 -2.84
C ASN A 272 20.45 11.29 -2.84
N PRO A 273 19.43 10.50 -2.45
CA PRO A 273 18.03 10.89 -2.55
C PRO A 273 17.71 12.06 -1.60
N VAL A 274 18.31 12.10 -0.40
CA VAL A 274 18.10 13.17 0.58
C VAL A 274 18.52 14.56 0.05
N THR A 275 19.47 14.62 -0.89
CA THR A 275 19.93 15.88 -1.50
C THR A 275 19.52 16.05 -2.96
N LEU A 276 18.82 15.06 -3.54
CA LEU A 276 18.41 14.98 -4.94
C LEU A 276 19.56 15.37 -5.89
N GLY A 277 20.70 14.73 -5.70
CA GLY A 277 21.95 15.09 -6.35
C GLY A 277 23.10 14.15 -6.03
N LEU A 278 24.25 14.41 -6.67
CA LEU A 278 25.39 13.49 -6.66
C LEU A 278 26.43 13.91 -5.61
N ASP A 279 26.92 12.98 -4.81
CA ASP A 279 28.28 13.12 -4.27
C ASP A 279 29.26 12.55 -5.32
N PRO A 280 30.08 13.39 -5.98
CA PRO A 280 31.03 12.88 -6.95
C PRO A 280 32.05 11.98 -6.24
N THR A 281 31.97 10.67 -6.51
CA THR A 281 32.95 9.63 -6.15
C THR A 281 34.29 9.93 -6.84
N GLY A 282 35.03 10.88 -6.24
CA GLY A 282 35.72 11.94 -6.98
C GLY A 282 36.55 11.55 -8.20
N ARG A 283 35.93 11.64 -9.39
CA ARG A 283 36.44 11.25 -10.71
C ARG A 283 36.93 9.79 -10.74
N PRO A 284 36.19 8.86 -11.36
CA PRO A 284 36.56 7.45 -11.39
C PRO A 284 37.77 7.22 -12.30
N GLY A 285 38.99 7.41 -11.78
CA GLY A 285 40.24 7.01 -12.44
C GLY A 285 40.42 5.49 -12.48
N VAL A 286 39.32 4.75 -12.57
CA VAL A 286 39.20 3.29 -12.43
C VAL A 286 38.23 2.70 -13.44
N VAL A 287 37.13 3.39 -13.79
CA VAL A 287 36.39 3.09 -15.02
C VAL A 287 37.30 3.47 -16.19
N PRO A 288 37.62 2.55 -17.13
CA PRO A 288 38.55 2.87 -18.20
C PRO A 288 37.95 3.85 -19.23
N ASP A 289 38.78 4.81 -19.66
CA ASP A 289 38.48 5.71 -20.78
C ASP A 289 38.52 4.92 -22.12
N SER A 290 37.45 4.19 -22.42
CA SER A 290 37.26 3.43 -23.66
C SER A 290 35.84 3.61 -24.24
N TRP A 291 35.61 3.10 -25.45
CA TRP A 291 34.33 3.23 -26.17
C TRP A 291 33.35 2.17 -25.68
N LEU A 292 32.90 2.35 -24.44
CA LEU A 292 31.88 1.52 -23.80
C LEU A 292 30.52 1.79 -24.42
N SER A 293 29.77 0.73 -24.65
CA SER A 293 28.56 0.72 -25.47
C SER A 293 27.37 0.02 -24.83
N ALA A 294 27.62 -0.83 -23.84
CA ALA A 294 26.65 -1.60 -23.09
C ALA A 294 27.20 -1.88 -21.69
N GLY A 295 26.31 -2.12 -20.73
CA GLY A 295 26.71 -2.61 -19.41
C GLY A 295 25.51 -3.08 -18.60
N ALA A 296 25.80 -3.92 -17.63
CA ALA A 296 24.86 -4.46 -16.66
C ALA A 296 25.57 -4.65 -15.31
N CYS A 297 24.80 -4.90 -14.25
CA CYS A 297 25.32 -5.12 -12.91
C CYS A 297 24.56 -6.21 -12.18
N GLY A 298 25.26 -6.82 -11.22
CA GLY A 298 24.82 -7.91 -10.37
C GLY A 298 26.04 -8.51 -9.68
N ASP A 299 25.85 -9.25 -8.59
CA ASP A 299 26.99 -9.87 -7.89
C ASP A 299 27.52 -11.06 -8.70
N LEU A 300 28.62 -10.84 -9.44
CA LEU A 300 29.25 -11.83 -10.30
C LEU A 300 30.29 -12.69 -9.56
N ASN A 301 30.57 -12.42 -8.27
CA ASN A 301 31.61 -13.14 -7.52
C ASN A 301 31.14 -13.65 -6.14
N ASN A 302 29.87 -13.47 -5.79
CA ASN A 302 29.22 -13.90 -4.55
C ASN A 302 29.81 -13.28 -3.26
N ASP A 303 30.49 -12.12 -3.30
CA ASP A 303 30.84 -11.35 -2.10
C ASP A 303 29.71 -10.45 -1.57
N GLY A 304 28.65 -10.34 -2.37
CA GLY A 304 27.40 -9.62 -2.15
C GLY A 304 27.42 -8.16 -2.61
N LEU A 305 28.54 -7.63 -3.09
CA LEU A 305 28.54 -6.30 -3.72
C LEU A 305 28.27 -6.47 -5.22
N PRO A 306 27.30 -5.77 -5.81
CA PRO A 306 27.10 -5.80 -7.25
C PRO A 306 28.36 -5.38 -8.02
N ASP A 307 28.81 -6.24 -8.93
CA ASP A 307 29.89 -5.97 -9.87
C ASP A 307 29.33 -5.31 -11.14
N LEU A 308 30.17 -4.61 -11.90
CA LEU A 308 29.80 -4.04 -13.20
C LEU A 308 30.44 -4.82 -14.36
N PHE A 309 29.62 -5.36 -15.27
CA PHE A 309 30.09 -5.91 -16.54
C PHE A 309 29.90 -4.88 -17.66
N LEU A 310 31.00 -4.54 -18.35
CA LEU A 310 31.05 -3.45 -19.33
C LEU A 310 31.48 -3.98 -20.71
N GLY A 311 30.66 -3.69 -21.73
CA GLY A 311 30.89 -4.00 -23.13
C GLY A 311 31.49 -2.82 -23.89
N ASP A 312 32.46 -3.09 -24.78
CA ASP A 312 33.19 -2.12 -25.59
C ASP A 312 33.05 -2.44 -27.09
N GLU A 313 32.97 -1.43 -27.98
CA GLU A 313 32.80 -1.66 -29.42
C GLU A 313 34.07 -2.11 -30.17
N GLY A 314 35.25 -2.19 -29.54
CA GLY A 314 36.50 -2.39 -30.30
C GLY A 314 37.76 -2.95 -29.63
N ILE A 315 37.84 -3.17 -28.30
CA ILE A 315 39.10 -3.59 -27.66
C ILE A 315 39.05 -4.71 -26.61
N ASP A 316 38.19 -4.67 -25.59
CA ASP A 316 38.09 -5.74 -24.57
C ASP A 316 36.80 -5.58 -23.73
N GLN A 317 36.20 -6.69 -23.32
CA GLN A 317 35.15 -6.68 -22.29
C GLN A 317 35.79 -6.54 -20.91
N GLN A 318 35.11 -5.87 -19.98
CA GLN A 318 35.68 -5.49 -18.70
C GLN A 318 34.73 -5.87 -17.57
N LEU A 319 35.23 -6.66 -16.62
CA LEU A 319 34.62 -6.84 -15.31
C LEU A 319 35.23 -5.82 -14.36
N LEU A 320 34.40 -4.99 -13.74
CA LEU A 320 34.82 -3.98 -12.77
C LEU A 320 34.27 -4.38 -11.40
N GLN A 321 35.17 -4.96 -10.59
CA GLN A 321 34.81 -5.52 -9.30
C GLN A 321 34.81 -4.48 -8.18
N THR A 322 33.94 -4.66 -7.20
CA THR A 322 33.67 -3.67 -6.14
C THR A 322 34.40 -3.90 -4.81
N ASP A 323 34.91 -5.11 -4.49
CA ASP A 323 35.77 -5.59 -3.36
C ASP A 323 36.26 -4.59 -2.25
N GLY A 324 35.43 -3.68 -1.75
CA GLY A 324 35.90 -2.51 -0.96
C GLY A 324 36.86 -1.58 -1.74
N GLY A 325 36.80 -1.59 -3.07
CA GLY A 325 37.54 -0.71 -3.96
C GLY A 325 37.63 -1.23 -5.41
N TRP A 326 37.04 -0.45 -6.32
CA TRP A 326 37.03 -0.62 -7.78
C TRP A 326 38.31 -1.26 -8.38
N GLN A 327 38.15 -2.39 -9.09
CA GLN A 327 39.21 -3.06 -9.85
C GLN A 327 38.72 -3.55 -11.22
N ALA A 328 39.23 -2.95 -12.30
CA ALA A 328 38.94 -3.36 -13.67
C ALA A 328 39.83 -4.53 -14.14
N THR A 329 39.21 -5.63 -14.57
CA THR A 329 39.83 -6.81 -15.19
C THR A 329 39.33 -6.95 -16.63
N GLY A 330 40.24 -6.86 -17.60
CA GLY A 330 39.94 -7.15 -19.01
C GLY A 330 39.95 -8.66 -19.28
N LEU A 331 38.96 -9.15 -20.02
CA LEU A 331 38.75 -10.58 -20.27
C LEU A 331 39.67 -11.14 -21.39
N GLY A 332 40.31 -10.27 -22.17
CA GLY A 332 41.53 -10.58 -22.92
C GLY A 332 41.35 -10.91 -24.39
N ASP A 333 40.14 -10.83 -24.93
CA ASP A 333 39.84 -10.93 -26.37
C ASP A 333 38.91 -9.77 -26.80
N PRO A 334 39.17 -9.08 -27.93
CA PRO A 334 38.32 -8.00 -28.41
C PRO A 334 36.97 -8.53 -28.91
N LEU A 335 35.94 -8.37 -28.08
CA LEU A 335 34.56 -8.75 -28.36
C LEU A 335 33.73 -7.47 -28.56
N PRO A 336 33.45 -7.04 -29.81
CA PRO A 336 32.75 -5.78 -30.09
C PRO A 336 31.29 -5.90 -29.65
N THR A 337 31.01 -5.45 -28.43
CA THR A 337 29.76 -5.74 -27.72
C THR A 337 28.75 -4.62 -27.96
N THR A 338 27.48 -4.95 -28.14
CA THR A 338 26.38 -3.99 -28.35
C THR A 338 25.26 -4.11 -27.32
N ALA A 339 25.08 -5.26 -26.69
CA ALA A 339 24.15 -5.42 -25.57
C ALA A 339 24.71 -6.45 -24.57
N VAL A 340 24.36 -6.28 -23.29
CA VAL A 340 24.75 -7.14 -22.16
C VAL A 340 23.54 -7.33 -21.28
N ALA A 341 23.28 -8.55 -20.82
CA ALA A 341 22.32 -8.83 -19.75
C ALA A 341 22.81 -10.02 -18.91
N LEU A 342 22.48 -10.02 -17.62
CA LEU A 342 22.85 -11.05 -16.65
C LEU A 342 21.65 -11.94 -16.31
N ALA A 343 21.89 -13.23 -16.08
CA ALA A 343 20.94 -14.21 -15.54
C ALA A 343 21.71 -15.43 -15.00
N ASP A 344 21.17 -16.17 -14.04
CA ASP A 344 21.66 -17.52 -13.71
C ASP A 344 21.06 -18.51 -14.72
N HIS A 345 21.84 -18.98 -15.70
CA HIS A 345 21.35 -19.84 -16.78
C HIS A 345 21.19 -21.31 -16.35
N GLU A 346 22.07 -21.77 -15.46
CA GLU A 346 22.17 -23.15 -15.00
C GLU A 346 21.20 -23.47 -13.85
N GLY A 347 20.78 -22.43 -13.11
CA GLY A 347 20.12 -22.55 -11.81
C GLY A 347 21.06 -23.02 -10.71
N ASP A 348 22.35 -22.66 -10.78
CA ASP A 348 23.36 -23.05 -9.77
C ASP A 348 23.69 -21.94 -8.75
N GLY A 349 23.23 -20.72 -9.02
CA GLY A 349 23.38 -19.57 -8.15
C GLY A 349 24.34 -18.50 -8.64
N ASP A 350 25.11 -18.75 -9.68
CA ASP A 350 26.11 -17.83 -10.19
C ASP A 350 25.55 -17.03 -11.37
N LEU A 351 25.69 -15.70 -11.38
CA LEU A 351 25.20 -14.89 -12.50
C LEU A 351 26.10 -15.07 -13.73
N ASP A 352 25.51 -15.52 -14.84
CA ASP A 352 26.13 -15.60 -16.16
C ASP A 352 25.98 -14.30 -16.96
N VAL A 353 26.79 -14.15 -17.99
CA VAL A 353 26.77 -12.95 -18.85
C VAL A 353 26.43 -13.33 -20.29
N TYR A 354 25.32 -12.80 -20.81
CA TYR A 354 25.03 -12.87 -22.24
C TYR A 354 25.43 -11.59 -22.97
N THR A 355 26.08 -11.72 -24.12
CA THR A 355 26.58 -10.59 -24.90
C THR A 355 26.19 -10.67 -26.38
N VAL A 356 25.54 -9.61 -26.88
CA VAL A 356 25.31 -9.41 -28.32
C VAL A 356 26.54 -8.76 -28.93
N ARG A 357 27.05 -9.31 -30.04
CA ARG A 357 28.30 -8.82 -30.68
C ARG A 357 28.08 -8.28 -32.09
N ASN A 358 28.55 -7.07 -32.36
CA ASN A 358 28.39 -6.37 -33.63
C ASN A 358 29.05 -7.13 -34.79
N GLY A 359 28.26 -7.84 -35.60
CA GLY A 359 28.75 -8.52 -36.79
C GLY A 359 29.58 -9.78 -36.54
N GLU A 360 29.63 -10.26 -35.29
CA GLU A 360 30.26 -11.50 -34.82
C GLU A 360 29.21 -12.36 -34.08
N ALA A 361 29.48 -13.64 -33.82
CA ALA A 361 28.53 -14.52 -33.12
C ALA A 361 28.28 -14.09 -31.66
N ASN A 362 27.05 -14.09 -31.16
CA ASN A 362 26.77 -13.80 -29.74
C ASN A 362 27.49 -14.80 -28.80
N VAL A 363 27.78 -14.40 -27.57
CA VAL A 363 28.55 -15.20 -26.60
C VAL A 363 27.85 -15.21 -25.24
N LEU A 364 27.74 -16.42 -24.67
CA LEU A 364 27.43 -16.66 -23.27
C LEU A 364 28.75 -16.92 -22.52
N LEU A 365 29.02 -16.12 -21.50
CA LEU A 365 30.11 -16.35 -20.55
C LEU A 365 29.51 -17.09 -19.36
N ILE A 366 29.96 -18.32 -19.13
CA ILE A 366 29.52 -19.11 -17.99
C ILE A 366 30.38 -18.79 -16.77
N ASN A 367 29.72 -18.57 -15.64
CA ASN A 367 30.35 -18.25 -14.37
C ASN A 367 30.58 -19.50 -13.52
N GLU A 368 31.66 -20.25 -13.76
CA GLU A 368 32.02 -21.43 -12.94
C GLU A 368 32.59 -21.04 -11.54
N GLU A 369 32.08 -20.01 -10.86
CA GLU A 369 32.56 -19.48 -9.55
C GLU A 369 32.13 -20.39 -8.39
N VAL A 370 32.79 -21.54 -8.28
CA VAL A 370 32.64 -22.44 -7.12
C VAL A 370 33.19 -21.77 -5.85
N ASP A 371 32.33 -20.99 -5.20
CA ASP A 371 32.57 -20.34 -3.91
C ASP A 371 32.77 -21.37 -2.77
N ALA A 372 32.91 -20.87 -1.54
CA ALA A 372 33.11 -21.73 -0.36
C ALA A 372 31.88 -21.88 0.55
N LEU A 373 30.76 -21.20 0.28
CA LEU A 373 29.60 -21.09 1.18
C LEU A 373 28.22 -21.17 0.48
N GLY A 374 28.10 -20.74 -0.77
CA GLY A 374 26.95 -20.96 -1.67
C GLY A 374 25.70 -20.19 -1.27
N ARG A 375 25.85 -18.91 -0.88
CA ARG A 375 24.79 -18.11 -0.25
C ARG A 375 24.32 -16.99 -1.16
N HIS A 376 23.36 -17.31 -2.02
CA HIS A 376 22.55 -16.36 -2.76
C HIS A 376 21.07 -16.44 -2.31
N LEU A 377 20.29 -15.43 -2.63
CA LEU A 377 18.82 -15.45 -2.64
C LEU A 377 18.36 -14.97 -4.02
N GLN A 378 17.50 -15.75 -4.65
CA GLN A 378 16.79 -15.37 -5.86
C GLN A 378 15.34 -15.08 -5.48
N LEU A 379 14.88 -13.86 -5.74
CA LEU A 379 13.48 -13.46 -5.56
C LEU A 379 12.89 -13.22 -6.95
N ARG A 380 11.98 -14.12 -7.35
CA ARG A 380 11.02 -13.80 -8.41
C ARG A 380 9.86 -13.09 -7.72
N MET A 381 9.45 -11.95 -8.27
CA MET A 381 8.23 -11.28 -7.87
C MET A 381 7.08 -11.84 -8.73
N SER A 382 5.87 -11.78 -8.19
CA SER A 382 4.65 -12.15 -8.90
C SER A 382 3.47 -11.72 -8.04
N ALA A 383 2.51 -11.00 -8.60
CA ALA A 383 1.31 -10.58 -7.90
C ALA A 383 0.21 -11.62 -8.14
N ALA A 384 -0.04 -12.46 -7.15
CA ALA A 384 -1.08 -13.49 -7.25
C ALA A 384 -2.45 -12.90 -6.91
N GLY A 385 -3.27 -12.62 -7.92
CA GLY A 385 -4.63 -12.14 -7.72
C GLY A 385 -5.31 -11.75 -9.03
N LEU A 386 -6.57 -11.30 -8.93
CA LEU A 386 -7.27 -10.59 -9.99
C LEU A 386 -7.76 -9.25 -9.41
N CYS A 387 -7.67 -8.17 -10.18
CA CYS A 387 -8.46 -6.97 -9.99
C CYS A 387 -9.96 -7.31 -9.96
N ALA A 388 -10.79 -6.46 -9.37
CA ALA A 388 -12.25 -6.67 -9.29
C ALA A 388 -12.93 -6.81 -10.68
N ASP A 389 -12.32 -6.27 -11.75
CA ASP A 389 -12.77 -6.44 -13.14
C ASP A 389 -12.36 -7.78 -13.80
N GLY A 390 -11.56 -8.58 -13.10
CA GLY A 390 -11.07 -9.91 -13.52
C GLY A 390 -9.74 -9.92 -14.27
N ARG A 391 -9.02 -8.79 -14.41
CA ARG A 391 -7.62 -8.75 -14.90
C ARG A 391 -6.65 -9.26 -13.82
N PRO A 392 -5.58 -10.02 -14.13
CA PRO A 392 -4.58 -10.38 -13.11
C PRO A 392 -3.72 -9.18 -12.69
N LEU A 393 -3.23 -9.22 -11.45
CA LEU A 393 -2.29 -8.24 -10.93
C LEU A 393 -0.91 -8.40 -11.60
N ARG A 394 -0.17 -7.29 -11.78
CA ARG A 394 1.09 -7.26 -12.54
C ARG A 394 2.28 -7.83 -11.75
N ASP A 395 3.08 -8.66 -12.43
CA ASP A 395 4.01 -9.58 -11.76
C ASP A 395 5.36 -9.00 -11.32
N ASP A 396 6.02 -8.12 -12.08
CA ASP A 396 7.48 -7.95 -11.96
C ASP A 396 8.05 -6.51 -12.10
N ILE A 397 7.82 -5.81 -13.22
CA ILE A 397 8.62 -4.61 -13.56
C ILE A 397 8.35 -3.43 -12.62
N GLY A 398 9.40 -2.73 -12.20
CA GLY A 398 9.34 -1.69 -11.17
C GLY A 398 9.27 -2.25 -9.74
N GLY A 399 8.99 -3.55 -9.57
CA GLY A 399 9.07 -4.19 -8.26
C GLY A 399 10.47 -4.12 -7.67
N ALA A 400 10.57 -3.73 -6.41
CA ALA A 400 11.81 -3.67 -5.65
C ALA A 400 11.77 -4.65 -4.47
N ALA A 401 12.95 -5.14 -4.07
CA ALA A 401 13.11 -5.84 -2.80
C ALA A 401 14.26 -5.24 -1.99
N VAL A 402 13.99 -5.02 -0.71
CA VAL A 402 14.90 -4.42 0.27
C VAL A 402 15.27 -5.47 1.31
N LEU A 403 16.56 -5.79 1.42
CA LEU A 403 17.06 -6.64 2.50
C LEU A 403 17.30 -5.79 3.75
N LEU A 404 16.67 -6.12 4.88
CA LEU A 404 16.83 -5.41 6.15
C LEU A 404 17.66 -6.20 7.18
N ASP A 405 18.48 -5.46 7.93
CA ASP A 405 19.17 -5.97 9.12
C ASP A 405 18.27 -6.01 10.36
N ALA A 406 18.79 -6.59 11.44
CA ALA A 406 18.11 -6.68 12.74
C ALA A 406 17.84 -5.34 13.46
N SER A 407 18.11 -4.19 12.82
CA SER A 407 17.74 -2.85 13.28
C SER A 407 16.74 -2.14 12.37
N GLY A 408 16.27 -2.79 11.30
CA GLY A 408 15.40 -2.20 10.29
C GLY A 408 16.13 -1.26 9.33
N ALA A 409 17.45 -1.44 9.16
CA ALA A 409 18.22 -0.68 8.18
C ALA A 409 18.40 -1.49 6.89
N ALA A 410 18.21 -0.83 5.74
CA ALA A 410 18.52 -1.41 4.43
C ALA A 410 20.01 -1.83 4.34
N VAL A 411 20.21 -3.07 3.90
CA VAL A 411 21.51 -3.70 3.68
C VAL A 411 21.82 -3.80 2.19
N GLU A 412 20.79 -4.00 1.37
CA GLU A 412 20.89 -4.12 -0.09
C GLU A 412 19.51 -3.89 -0.68
N VAL A 413 19.42 -3.20 -1.81
CA VAL A 413 18.17 -2.99 -2.54
C VAL A 413 18.39 -3.32 -4.01
N GLN A 414 17.43 -4.02 -4.62
CA GLN A 414 17.41 -4.27 -6.06
C GLN A 414 16.00 -4.10 -6.61
N GLU A 415 15.92 -3.65 -7.87
CA GLU A 415 14.65 -3.39 -8.58
C GLU A 415 14.65 -4.03 -9.97
N ILE A 416 13.50 -4.59 -10.36
CA ILE A 416 13.25 -5.19 -11.68
C ILE A 416 13.01 -4.08 -12.71
N SER A 417 14.10 -3.47 -13.16
CA SER A 417 14.07 -2.42 -14.18
C SER A 417 13.63 -2.95 -15.55
N GLY A 418 12.55 -2.39 -16.10
CA GLY A 418 12.03 -2.69 -17.43
C GLY A 418 12.87 -2.15 -18.60
N GLY A 419 14.09 -1.65 -18.35
CA GLY A 419 15.04 -1.26 -19.39
C GLY A 419 16.36 -0.72 -18.84
N ARG A 420 17.46 -1.40 -19.15
CA ARG A 420 18.85 -1.01 -18.82
C ARG A 420 19.70 -0.87 -20.10
N GLY A 421 20.90 -0.29 -19.95
CA GLY A 421 22.02 -0.28 -20.91
C GLY A 421 21.76 -0.65 -22.38
N ARG A 422 21.67 0.38 -23.24
CA ARG A 422 21.49 0.27 -24.70
C ARG A 422 20.26 -0.57 -25.13
N GLY A 423 19.17 -0.44 -24.37
CA GLY A 423 17.87 -1.05 -24.69
C GLY A 423 17.82 -2.55 -24.44
N SER A 424 18.48 -3.01 -23.37
CA SER A 424 18.50 -4.40 -22.92
C SER A 424 17.65 -4.56 -21.65
N SER A 425 16.86 -5.61 -21.54
CA SER A 425 16.17 -6.01 -20.30
C SER A 425 16.93 -7.14 -19.62
N GLY A 426 16.99 -7.07 -18.29
CA GLY A 426 17.64 -8.08 -17.46
C GLY A 426 16.76 -9.31 -17.26
N TRP A 427 17.23 -10.22 -16.41
CA TRP A 427 16.41 -11.29 -15.86
C TRP A 427 15.38 -10.70 -14.87
N PRO A 428 14.06 -11.00 -14.98
CA PRO A 428 13.05 -10.55 -14.01
C PRO A 428 13.07 -11.41 -12.72
N VAL A 429 14.25 -11.53 -12.13
CA VAL A 429 14.49 -12.18 -10.83
C VAL A 429 15.61 -11.40 -10.16
N LEU A 430 15.35 -10.89 -8.97
CA LEU A 430 16.34 -10.19 -8.17
C LEU A 430 17.33 -11.21 -7.58
N HIS A 431 18.63 -10.94 -7.68
CA HIS A 431 19.69 -11.86 -7.28
C HIS A 431 20.61 -11.19 -6.26
N PHE A 432 20.47 -11.62 -5.01
CA PHE A 432 21.22 -11.10 -3.87
C PHE A 432 22.31 -12.10 -3.49
N GLY A 433 23.58 -11.73 -3.65
CA GLY A 433 24.72 -12.60 -3.35
C GLY A 433 25.32 -12.39 -1.95
N GLY A 434 26.23 -13.29 -1.54
CA GLY A 434 27.03 -13.19 -0.31
C GLY A 434 26.27 -13.27 1.04
N ILE A 435 24.93 -13.31 1.05
CA ILE A 435 24.04 -13.05 2.19
C ILE A 435 24.44 -13.80 3.46
N ASP A 436 24.51 -13.10 4.59
CA ASP A 436 24.65 -13.71 5.92
C ASP A 436 23.27 -13.89 6.59
N PRO A 437 22.73 -15.13 6.70
CA PRO A 437 21.42 -15.36 7.30
C PRO A 437 21.39 -15.12 8.82
N ASP A 438 22.54 -14.93 9.46
CA ASP A 438 22.63 -14.44 10.85
C ASP A 438 22.51 -12.90 10.95
N GLN A 439 22.48 -12.18 9.81
CA GLN A 439 22.32 -10.71 9.73
C GLN A 439 21.00 -10.28 9.06
N LEU A 440 20.54 -11.01 8.05
CA LEU A 440 19.22 -10.82 7.43
C LEU A 440 18.11 -11.19 8.42
N GLN A 441 17.10 -10.31 8.60
CA GLN A 441 15.90 -10.60 9.41
C GLN A 441 14.60 -10.37 8.64
N HIS A 442 14.55 -9.40 7.73
CA HIS A 442 13.37 -9.10 6.93
C HIS A 442 13.77 -8.86 5.47
N VAL A 443 12.85 -9.16 4.57
CA VAL A 443 12.85 -8.76 3.16
C VAL A 443 11.57 -7.96 3.00
N GLU A 444 11.66 -6.68 2.70
CA GLU A 444 10.48 -5.94 2.24
C GLU A 444 10.38 -6.14 0.72
N ILE A 445 9.21 -6.51 0.23
CA ILE A 445 8.90 -6.55 -1.21
C ILE A 445 7.97 -5.38 -1.50
N ASP A 446 8.49 -4.43 -2.25
CA ASP A 446 7.77 -3.24 -2.69
C ASP A 446 7.30 -3.47 -4.12
N PHE A 447 5.99 -3.70 -4.28
CA PHE A 447 5.34 -3.52 -5.57
C PHE A 447 4.88 -2.06 -5.57
N LEU A 448 5.53 -1.22 -6.39
CA LEU A 448 5.32 0.24 -6.47
C LEU A 448 3.93 0.65 -7.02
N TYR A 449 2.93 -0.21 -6.85
CA TYR A 449 1.54 0.00 -7.24
C TYR A 449 0.83 0.94 -6.25
N GLY A 450 0.32 2.06 -6.74
CA GLY A 450 -0.60 2.95 -6.02
C GLY A 450 -0.11 3.55 -4.70
N GLY A 451 1.18 3.42 -4.35
CA GLY A 451 1.68 3.75 -3.02
C GLY A 451 1.19 2.80 -1.93
N LYS A 452 0.90 1.54 -2.27
CA LYS A 452 0.71 0.46 -1.28
C LYS A 452 1.97 0.31 -0.45
N GLU A 453 1.79 0.03 0.84
CA GLU A 453 2.92 -0.18 1.73
C GLU A 453 3.61 -1.52 1.42
N PRO A 454 4.95 -1.59 1.53
CA PRO A 454 5.71 -2.76 1.10
C PRO A 454 5.35 -4.00 1.91
N VAL A 455 5.19 -5.14 1.22
CA VAL A 455 4.90 -6.43 1.82
C VAL A 455 6.11 -6.89 2.64
N GLN A 456 5.99 -6.78 3.96
CA GLN A 456 7.01 -7.18 4.93
C GLN A 456 7.09 -8.71 4.99
N ILE A 457 8.10 -9.30 4.36
CA ILE A 457 8.43 -10.72 4.49
C ILE A 457 9.48 -10.90 5.61
N VAL A 458 9.01 -11.36 6.77
CA VAL A 458 9.87 -11.78 7.88
C VAL A 458 10.65 -13.03 7.47
N VAL A 459 11.97 -12.85 7.31
CA VAL A 459 12.91 -13.92 7.01
C VAL A 459 13.40 -14.55 8.32
N VAL A 460 12.77 -15.65 8.71
CA VAL A 460 13.16 -16.39 9.92
C VAL A 460 14.36 -17.31 9.62
N PRO A 461 15.55 -17.08 10.23
CA PRO A 461 16.74 -17.87 9.89
C PRO A 461 16.66 -19.30 10.43
N SER A 462 16.24 -20.25 9.58
CA SER A 462 16.31 -21.67 9.88
C SER A 462 17.47 -22.33 9.13
N MET A 463 18.61 -22.51 9.79
CA MET A 463 19.73 -23.26 9.20
C MET A 463 19.46 -24.77 9.17
N HIS A 464 18.57 -25.20 8.30
CA HIS A 464 18.41 -26.60 7.90
C HIS A 464 18.99 -26.82 6.50
N THR A 465 20.29 -27.14 6.44
CA THR A 465 20.98 -27.48 5.18
C THR A 465 20.35 -28.72 4.56
N LEU A 466 19.93 -28.60 3.30
CA LEU A 466 19.38 -29.70 2.50
C LEU A 466 20.50 -30.60 1.98
N PRO A 467 20.20 -31.86 1.55
CA PRO A 467 21.20 -32.75 0.97
C PRO A 467 21.86 -32.25 -0.32
N SER A 468 21.30 -31.21 -0.96
CA SER A 468 21.84 -30.51 -2.13
C SER A 468 22.91 -29.46 -1.79
N GLY A 469 22.95 -28.96 -0.56
CA GLY A 469 23.76 -27.80 -0.16
C GLY A 469 22.91 -26.56 0.16
N ALA A 470 21.76 -26.40 -0.51
CA ALA A 470 20.83 -25.29 -0.29
C ALA A 470 20.34 -25.20 1.17
N HIS A 471 20.09 -23.97 1.63
CA HIS A 471 19.49 -23.67 2.92
C HIS A 471 17.97 -23.45 2.78
N ARG A 472 17.20 -23.67 3.85
CA ARG A 472 15.76 -23.35 3.88
C ARG A 472 15.49 -22.14 4.76
N LEU A 473 15.32 -20.99 4.10
CA LEU A 473 14.66 -19.83 4.67
C LEU A 473 13.19 -20.17 5.00
N TRP A 474 12.65 -19.57 6.05
CA TRP A 474 11.19 -19.45 6.20
C TRP A 474 10.84 -17.98 6.02
N ILE A 475 9.73 -17.78 5.35
CA ILE A 475 9.11 -16.51 5.02
C ILE A 475 7.78 -16.53 5.77
N ALA A 476 7.49 -15.47 6.52
CA ALA A 476 6.21 -15.19 7.15
C ALA A 476 5.86 -13.72 6.86
N SER A 477 4.60 -13.44 6.56
CA SER A 477 4.05 -12.11 6.34
C SER A 477 3.92 -11.31 7.66
N ASP A 478 3.68 -10.00 7.55
CA ASP A 478 3.22 -9.07 8.61
C ASP A 478 1.68 -8.87 8.49
N ASP A 479 1.03 -10.01 8.23
CA ASP A 479 -0.35 -10.29 7.79
C ASP A 479 -0.51 -11.75 8.24
N GLU A 480 -1.06 -11.95 9.44
CA GLU A 480 -0.84 -13.14 10.29
C GLU A 480 -2.03 -14.14 10.29
N ASP A 481 -3.19 -13.64 9.90
CA ASP A 481 -4.44 -14.25 9.42
C ASP A 481 -4.28 -14.67 7.95
N GLY A 482 -3.86 -13.75 7.09
CA GLY A 482 -3.65 -13.99 5.66
C GLY A 482 -4.72 -13.40 4.75
N ASP A 483 -5.42 -12.34 5.18
CA ASP A 483 -6.53 -11.71 4.46
C ASP A 483 -6.04 -10.71 3.39
N GLY A 484 -4.88 -10.08 3.61
CA GLY A 484 -4.25 -9.10 2.73
C GLY A 484 -4.12 -7.70 3.31
N ILE A 485 -4.63 -7.44 4.51
CA ILE A 485 -4.35 -6.24 5.31
C ILE A 485 -3.13 -6.53 6.20
N ARG A 486 -2.44 -5.50 6.70
CA ARG A 486 -1.34 -5.69 7.66
C ARG A 486 -1.89 -5.62 9.08
N THR A 487 -1.48 -6.59 9.90
CA THR A 487 -1.73 -6.66 11.36
C THR A 487 -1.22 -5.41 12.12
N THR A 488 -0.39 -4.57 11.49
CA THR A 488 0.03 -3.27 12.02
C THR A 488 -0.95 -2.12 11.73
N ASP A 489 -1.70 -2.18 10.64
CA ASP A 489 -2.68 -1.18 10.19
C ASP A 489 -4.05 -1.42 10.84
N GLU A 490 -4.61 -2.63 10.78
CA GLU A 490 -5.87 -3.00 11.45
C GLU A 490 -5.81 -2.61 12.93
N ARG A 491 -4.69 -2.93 13.57
CA ARG A 491 -4.43 -2.59 14.97
C ARG A 491 -4.35 -1.09 15.22
N ALA A 492 -3.92 -0.30 14.24
CA ALA A 492 -3.95 1.16 14.33
C ALA A 492 -5.38 1.70 14.17
N TRP A 493 -6.20 1.08 13.33
CA TRP A 493 -7.61 1.42 13.11
C TRP A 493 -8.46 1.08 14.34
N SER A 494 -8.38 -0.17 14.83
CA SER A 494 -9.02 -0.64 16.07
C SER A 494 -8.66 0.26 17.27
N LEU A 495 -7.39 0.68 17.41
CA LEU A 495 -6.97 1.63 18.45
C LEU A 495 -7.48 3.07 18.26
N ALA A 496 -7.82 3.48 17.03
CA ALA A 496 -8.35 4.80 16.73
C ALA A 496 -9.86 4.87 16.99
N ALA A 497 -10.61 3.86 16.53
CA ALA A 497 -12.05 3.68 16.73
C ALA A 497 -12.41 3.15 18.13
N GLN A 498 -11.44 2.67 18.91
CA GLN A 498 -11.63 2.11 20.27
C GLN A 498 -12.39 0.78 20.29
N VAL A 499 -12.28 0.01 19.20
CA VAL A 499 -12.87 -1.33 19.03
C VAL A 499 -12.38 -2.29 20.13
N PRO A 500 -13.23 -3.19 20.64
CA PRO A 500 -12.82 -4.23 21.59
C PRO A 500 -11.68 -5.14 21.09
N ASP A 501 -10.96 -5.77 22.01
CA ASP A 501 -9.93 -6.80 21.70
C ASP A 501 -10.54 -8.08 21.04
N ASP A 502 -11.86 -8.24 21.01
CA ASP A 502 -12.64 -9.48 20.70
C ASP A 502 -14.09 -9.02 20.45
N LEU A 503 -14.36 -8.49 19.25
CA LEU A 503 -15.61 -7.79 18.86
C LEU A 503 -16.79 -8.75 18.73
N ASP A 504 -16.69 -9.77 17.88
CA ASP A 504 -17.73 -10.79 17.64
C ASP A 504 -17.89 -11.79 18.82
N GLY A 505 -16.81 -12.03 19.57
CA GLY A 505 -16.74 -12.96 20.70
C GLY A 505 -16.38 -14.42 20.36
N ASP A 506 -15.85 -14.70 19.16
CA ASP A 506 -15.26 -15.99 18.75
C ASP A 506 -14.06 -16.38 19.63
N GLY A 507 -13.24 -15.38 19.99
CA GLY A 507 -12.00 -15.54 20.77
C GLY A 507 -10.71 -15.53 19.94
N ALA A 508 -10.78 -15.13 18.67
CA ALA A 508 -9.72 -14.41 17.95
C ALA A 508 -9.50 -13.01 18.56
N VAL A 509 -8.86 -12.11 17.82
CA VAL A 509 -8.65 -10.71 18.22
C VAL A 509 -8.89 -9.85 16.99
N SER A 510 -9.72 -8.81 17.08
CA SER A 510 -10.22 -8.01 15.93
C SER A 510 -9.18 -7.15 15.17
N TRP A 511 -7.91 -7.56 15.15
CA TRP A 511 -6.85 -7.07 14.24
C TRP A 511 -5.90 -8.23 13.85
N LEU A 512 -6.45 -9.44 13.94
CA LEU A 512 -5.84 -10.77 13.85
C LEU A 512 -6.94 -11.80 13.52
N ASP A 513 -7.97 -11.37 12.80
CA ASP A 513 -9.18 -12.11 12.48
C ASP A 513 -9.56 -11.86 11.02
N ASP A 514 -10.10 -12.85 10.33
CA ASP A 514 -10.34 -12.80 8.88
C ASP A 514 -11.70 -12.12 8.52
N ASP A 515 -12.49 -11.76 9.54
CA ASP A 515 -13.95 -11.43 9.56
C ASP A 515 -14.24 -10.84 10.95
N ALA A 516 -13.79 -9.60 11.19
CA ALA A 516 -13.52 -9.09 12.56
C ALA A 516 -14.76 -8.73 13.40
N ASP A 517 -15.92 -8.48 12.76
CA ASP A 517 -17.21 -8.27 13.40
C ASP A 517 -18.13 -9.52 13.39
N GLY A 518 -17.80 -10.51 12.56
CA GLY A 518 -18.48 -11.80 12.46
C GLY A 518 -19.74 -11.80 11.59
N ASP A 519 -19.92 -10.81 10.71
CA ASP A 519 -21.09 -10.69 9.84
C ASP A 519 -21.06 -11.72 8.67
N GLY A 520 -19.87 -12.12 8.23
CA GLY A 520 -19.59 -13.08 7.16
C GLY A 520 -19.02 -12.50 5.85
N ILE A 521 -18.71 -11.20 5.81
CA ILE A 521 -17.85 -10.53 4.84
C ILE A 521 -16.42 -10.46 5.45
N PRO A 522 -15.35 -10.67 4.67
CA PRO A 522 -13.98 -10.53 5.18
C PRO A 522 -13.48 -9.08 5.14
N ASP A 523 -12.71 -8.65 6.15
CA ASP A 523 -12.16 -7.30 6.30
C ASP A 523 -11.53 -6.73 5.00
N HIS A 524 -10.77 -7.56 4.25
CA HIS A 524 -10.14 -7.14 2.99
C HIS A 524 -11.13 -6.82 1.85
N GLU A 525 -12.33 -7.40 1.83
CA GLU A 525 -13.39 -7.06 0.87
C GLU A 525 -13.98 -5.68 1.22
N GLU A 526 -14.26 -5.41 2.50
CA GLU A 526 -14.80 -4.14 2.99
C GLU A 526 -13.81 -2.98 2.89
N ALA A 527 -12.55 -3.19 3.32
CA ALA A 527 -11.49 -2.19 3.22
C ALA A 527 -11.15 -1.78 1.77
N SER A 528 -11.57 -2.57 0.78
CA SER A 528 -11.26 -2.39 -0.64
C SER A 528 -12.39 -1.76 -1.46
N ILE A 529 -13.54 -1.46 -0.84
CA ILE A 529 -14.79 -1.04 -1.51
C ILE A 529 -14.67 0.22 -2.38
N VAL A 530 -13.75 1.15 -2.06
CA VAL A 530 -13.63 2.45 -2.75
C VAL A 530 -12.52 2.49 -3.80
N ASP A 531 -11.36 1.87 -3.55
CA ASP A 531 -10.22 1.82 -4.48
C ASP A 531 -9.25 0.67 -4.12
N PRO A 532 -9.26 -0.47 -4.85
CA PRO A 532 -8.36 -1.60 -4.57
C PRO A 532 -6.89 -1.34 -4.94
N CYS A 533 -6.56 -0.14 -5.43
CA CYS A 533 -5.23 0.28 -5.85
C CYS A 533 -4.56 1.21 -4.83
N ALA A 534 -5.34 1.86 -3.97
CA ALA A 534 -4.83 2.58 -2.81
C ALA A 534 -4.32 1.60 -1.72
N PRO A 535 -3.47 2.04 -0.76
CA PRO A 535 -3.40 1.36 0.53
C PRO A 535 -4.80 1.37 1.18
N PRO A 536 -5.22 0.29 1.86
CA PRO A 536 -6.56 0.23 2.44
C PRO A 536 -6.74 1.38 3.43
N VAL A 537 -7.81 2.15 3.22
CA VAL A 537 -8.19 3.27 4.10
C VAL A 537 -9.43 2.81 4.85
N PRO A 538 -9.43 2.84 6.19
CA PRO A 538 -10.64 2.60 6.96
C PRO A 538 -11.68 3.64 6.51
N THR A 539 -12.68 3.15 5.78
CA THR A 539 -13.87 3.90 5.42
C THR A 539 -14.88 3.69 6.54
N ASP A 540 -15.73 4.68 6.73
CA ASP A 540 -16.68 4.86 7.84
C ASP A 540 -17.88 5.47 7.12
N THR A 541 -18.82 4.61 6.70
CA THR A 541 -19.86 4.93 5.70
C THR A 541 -20.94 5.81 6.31
N ASP A 542 -21.44 5.47 7.49
CA ASP A 542 -22.48 6.18 8.23
C ASP A 542 -21.95 7.40 9.04
N SER A 543 -20.64 7.43 9.33
CA SER A 543 -19.94 8.42 10.18
C SER A 543 -20.20 8.28 11.69
N ASP A 544 -20.51 7.08 12.20
CA ASP A 544 -20.55 6.71 13.62
C ASP A 544 -19.17 6.84 14.29
N GLY A 545 -18.11 6.46 13.57
CA GLY A 545 -16.72 6.42 14.06
C GLY A 545 -16.08 5.03 14.12
N ALA A 546 -16.84 3.97 13.85
CA ALA A 546 -16.38 2.64 13.50
C ALA A 546 -16.12 2.58 11.98
N PRO A 547 -14.93 2.12 11.56
CA PRO A 547 -14.71 1.74 10.17
C PRO A 547 -15.54 0.50 9.81
N ASN A 548 -16.00 0.39 8.56
CA ASN A 548 -16.84 -0.72 8.08
C ASN A 548 -16.30 -2.11 8.47
N VAL A 549 -14.97 -2.33 8.37
CA VAL A 549 -14.28 -3.58 8.81
C VAL A 549 -14.48 -3.99 10.28
N PHE A 550 -15.14 -3.16 11.08
CA PHE A 550 -15.47 -3.40 12.48
C PHE A 550 -16.94 -3.09 12.78
N ASP A 551 -17.79 -3.03 11.75
CA ASP A 551 -19.18 -2.59 11.84
C ASP A 551 -20.11 -3.37 10.90
N ALA A 552 -20.90 -4.25 11.50
CA ALA A 552 -21.67 -5.28 10.81
C ALA A 552 -22.99 -4.77 10.18
N ASP A 553 -23.18 -3.46 10.02
CA ASP A 553 -24.38 -2.78 9.47
C ASP A 553 -23.92 -1.40 8.95
N ALA A 554 -23.02 -1.38 7.97
CA ALA A 554 -22.10 -0.26 7.72
C ALA A 554 -22.76 1.05 7.22
N ASP A 555 -24.02 1.04 6.83
CA ASP A 555 -24.83 2.23 6.54
C ASP A 555 -25.96 2.49 7.55
N ASP A 556 -25.99 1.72 8.64
CA ASP A 556 -26.85 1.79 9.83
C ASP A 556 -28.37 1.77 9.51
N ASP A 557 -28.73 1.09 8.40
CA ASP A 557 -30.11 0.95 7.96
C ASP A 557 -30.91 -0.07 8.79
N GLY A 558 -30.22 -1.04 9.40
CA GLY A 558 -30.79 -2.13 10.20
C GLY A 558 -30.77 -3.51 9.52
N LEU A 559 -30.03 -3.66 8.42
CA LEU A 559 -29.85 -4.89 7.65
C LEU A 559 -28.37 -5.21 7.45
N ALA A 560 -27.73 -5.75 8.48
CA ALA A 560 -26.35 -6.23 8.45
C ALA A 560 -25.81 -6.77 7.10
N ASP A 561 -24.66 -6.23 6.66
CA ASP A 561 -24.07 -6.35 5.31
C ASP A 561 -24.02 -7.79 4.78
N GLY A 562 -23.64 -8.74 5.62
CA GLY A 562 -23.51 -10.16 5.29
C GLY A 562 -24.86 -10.80 4.96
N LEU A 563 -25.98 -10.30 5.50
CA LEU A 563 -27.33 -10.69 5.08
C LEU A 563 -27.72 -10.05 3.74
N GLU A 564 -27.29 -8.81 3.50
CA GLU A 564 -27.48 -8.13 2.23
C GLU A 564 -26.83 -8.90 1.09
N VAL A 565 -25.52 -9.08 1.18
CA VAL A 565 -24.74 -9.75 0.14
C VAL A 565 -25.18 -11.21 -0.06
N THR A 566 -25.59 -11.92 1.01
CA THR A 566 -25.85 -13.37 0.93
C THR A 566 -27.32 -13.80 0.81
N GLU A 567 -28.28 -13.05 1.36
CA GLU A 567 -29.72 -13.42 1.35
C GLU A 567 -30.59 -12.44 0.54
N HIS A 568 -30.30 -11.13 0.51
CA HIS A 568 -31.21 -10.10 -0.04
C HIS A 568 -30.79 -9.56 -1.42
N GLY A 569 -29.51 -9.24 -1.61
CA GLY A 569 -28.93 -8.72 -2.86
C GLY A 569 -28.96 -7.19 -2.98
N THR A 570 -29.05 -6.51 -1.84
CA THR A 570 -28.89 -5.06 -1.61
C THR A 570 -27.39 -4.68 -1.57
N ASP A 571 -27.07 -3.40 -1.45
CA ASP A 571 -25.71 -2.83 -1.52
C ASP A 571 -25.33 -2.22 -0.14
N PRO A 572 -24.39 -2.81 0.62
CA PRO A 572 -24.18 -2.55 2.06
C PRO A 572 -23.47 -1.22 2.40
N LEU A 573 -23.76 -0.20 1.61
CA LEU A 573 -23.19 1.14 1.66
C LEU A 573 -24.24 2.20 1.29
N LEU A 574 -25.47 1.76 1.09
CA LEU A 574 -26.62 2.46 0.55
C LEU A 574 -27.90 1.98 1.25
N PHE A 575 -28.26 2.67 2.33
CA PHE A 575 -29.51 2.53 3.11
C PHE A 575 -30.84 2.49 2.32
N ASP A 576 -30.82 2.60 0.99
CA ASP A 576 -31.95 2.63 0.04
C ASP A 576 -31.39 2.11 -1.30
N SER A 577 -31.33 0.78 -1.47
CA SER A 577 -30.63 0.12 -2.60
C SER A 577 -31.25 0.39 -3.98
N ASP A 578 -32.53 0.80 -4.03
CA ASP A 578 -33.28 0.92 -5.29
C ASP A 578 -33.76 2.34 -5.66
N ASP A 579 -33.37 3.35 -4.87
CA ASP A 579 -33.80 4.76 -4.94
C ASP A 579 -35.33 4.93 -4.74
N GLY A 580 -36.02 3.99 -4.09
CA GLY A 580 -37.46 4.01 -3.81
C GLY A 580 -37.82 5.05 -2.75
N GLY A 581 -36.99 5.15 -1.71
CA GLY A 581 -37.10 6.12 -0.63
C GLY A 581 -37.56 5.57 0.73
N ARG A 582 -37.68 4.24 0.86
CA ARG A 582 -37.72 3.51 2.13
C ARG A 582 -36.36 2.80 2.31
N TRP A 583 -36.02 2.38 3.53
CA TRP A 583 -34.73 1.75 3.80
C TRP A 583 -34.84 0.22 3.76
N ASP A 584 -33.81 -0.46 3.29
CA ASP A 584 -33.82 -1.90 2.99
C ASP A 584 -34.15 -2.74 4.24
N GLY A 585 -33.57 -2.39 5.39
CA GLY A 585 -33.87 -2.95 6.71
C GLY A 585 -35.32 -2.71 7.15
N ASP A 586 -35.84 -1.49 6.98
CA ASP A 586 -37.22 -1.13 7.32
C ASP A 586 -38.24 -1.88 6.43
N GLU A 587 -37.96 -2.01 5.14
CA GLU A 587 -38.77 -2.74 4.18
C GLU A 587 -38.92 -4.23 4.54
N LEU A 588 -37.86 -4.85 5.04
CA LEU A 588 -37.86 -6.24 5.47
C LEU A 588 -38.44 -6.44 6.88
N ALA A 589 -38.10 -5.56 7.82
CA ALA A 589 -38.41 -5.71 9.24
C ALA A 589 -39.82 -5.22 9.61
N LEU A 590 -40.26 -4.10 9.03
CA LEU A 590 -41.51 -3.42 9.37
C LEU A 590 -42.59 -3.67 8.32
N ASP A 591 -42.30 -3.39 7.06
CA ASP A 591 -43.31 -3.29 6.00
C ASP A 591 -43.62 -4.63 5.32
N GLY A 592 -42.60 -5.46 5.14
CA GLY A 592 -42.65 -6.75 4.45
C GLY A 592 -42.77 -6.64 2.93
N THR A 593 -42.13 -5.60 2.38
CA THR A 593 -41.97 -5.27 0.96
C THR A 593 -40.70 -5.94 0.38
N ASP A 594 -40.22 -5.53 -0.79
CA ASP A 594 -39.07 -6.11 -1.51
C ASP A 594 -38.06 -4.98 -1.79
N PRO A 595 -36.89 -4.90 -1.11
CA PRO A 595 -35.95 -3.75 -1.15
C PRO A 595 -35.18 -3.59 -2.48
N LEU A 596 -35.80 -4.04 -3.58
CA LEU A 596 -35.32 -4.02 -4.96
C LEU A 596 -36.49 -3.79 -5.96
N ASP A 597 -37.67 -3.34 -5.51
CA ASP A 597 -38.84 -2.96 -6.34
C ASP A 597 -39.48 -1.63 -5.86
N PRO A 598 -39.03 -0.44 -6.33
CA PRO A 598 -39.41 0.90 -5.84
C PRO A 598 -40.84 1.36 -6.25
N ASP A 599 -41.72 0.40 -6.54
CA ASP A 599 -43.13 0.55 -6.91
C ASP A 599 -44.06 0.03 -5.76
N ASP A 600 -43.49 -0.46 -4.66
CA ASP A 600 -44.11 -1.31 -3.61
C ASP A 600 -43.95 -0.75 -2.17
N ASP A 601 -43.02 0.19 -1.97
CA ASP A 601 -42.71 0.95 -0.75
C ASP A 601 -43.94 1.55 -0.05
N LEU A 602 -43.82 1.73 1.28
CA LEU A 602 -44.75 2.56 2.04
C LEU A 602 -44.27 4.02 2.11
N PRO A 603 -45.15 5.01 1.88
CA PRO A 603 -44.74 6.41 1.97
C PRO A 603 -44.31 6.80 3.38
N ASP A 604 -43.13 7.41 3.42
CA ASP A 604 -42.46 8.05 4.55
C ASP A 604 -42.02 9.43 4.00
N SER A 605 -42.47 10.52 4.62
CA SER A 605 -42.49 11.86 4.00
C SER A 605 -41.31 12.75 4.41
N ASP A 606 -40.75 12.49 5.58
CA ASP A 606 -39.61 13.13 6.26
C ASP A 606 -38.42 12.17 6.40
N ARG A 607 -38.62 10.85 6.35
CA ARG A 607 -37.59 9.78 6.44
C ARG A 607 -37.06 9.60 7.86
N ASP A 608 -37.98 9.59 8.82
CA ASP A 608 -37.71 9.46 10.25
C ASP A 608 -37.76 7.99 10.75
N ARG A 609 -38.05 7.05 9.83
CA ARG A 609 -38.36 5.62 10.00
C ARG A 609 -39.82 5.27 10.37
N LEU A 610 -40.75 6.23 10.45
CA LEU A 610 -42.20 5.99 10.52
C LEU A 610 -42.89 6.27 9.18
N THR A 611 -43.84 5.41 8.80
CA THR A 611 -44.66 5.69 7.62
C THR A 611 -45.72 6.77 7.89
N ASP A 612 -46.15 7.49 6.84
CA ASP A 612 -47.32 8.42 6.75
C ASP A 612 -48.58 7.93 7.52
N ALA A 613 -48.70 6.60 7.66
CA ALA A 613 -49.82 5.89 8.26
C ALA A 613 -49.62 5.56 9.76
N GLU A 614 -48.38 5.41 10.21
CA GLU A 614 -47.98 5.14 11.59
C GLU A 614 -47.87 6.42 12.39
N GLU A 615 -47.30 7.48 11.83
CA GLU A 615 -47.38 8.83 12.38
C GLU A 615 -48.83 9.24 12.69
N GLN A 616 -49.77 8.95 11.79
CA GLN A 616 -51.20 9.18 12.02
C GLN A 616 -51.78 8.37 13.20
N LEU A 617 -51.12 7.29 13.62
CA LEU A 617 -51.46 6.49 14.79
C LEU A 617 -50.83 7.08 16.08
N HIS A 618 -49.60 7.57 15.99
CA HIS A 618 -48.84 8.16 17.10
C HIS A 618 -49.30 9.59 17.42
N GLY A 619 -49.45 10.44 16.41
CA GLY A 619 -50.05 11.78 16.49
C GLY A 619 -49.19 12.91 15.91
N THR A 620 -48.06 12.55 15.32
CA THR A 620 -47.01 13.36 14.68
C THR A 620 -47.44 13.90 13.30
N ASP A 621 -46.61 14.70 12.60
CA ASP A 621 -46.97 15.35 11.31
C ASP A 621 -46.08 14.88 10.13
N PRO A 622 -46.62 14.11 9.15
CA PRO A 622 -45.87 13.53 8.01
C PRO A 622 -45.14 14.55 7.13
N GLY A 623 -43.89 14.84 7.50
CA GLY A 623 -43.04 15.90 6.95
C GLY A 623 -42.45 16.86 8.00
N ASP A 624 -42.24 16.39 9.24
CA ASP A 624 -41.70 17.07 10.43
C ASP A 624 -41.15 16.00 11.41
N GLY A 625 -40.07 15.30 11.02
CA GLY A 625 -39.61 14.04 11.64
C GLY A 625 -39.05 14.11 13.08
N ASP A 626 -39.16 15.26 13.75
CA ASP A 626 -38.86 15.52 15.16
C ASP A 626 -40.00 16.44 15.67
N SER A 627 -41.12 15.85 16.07
CA SER A 627 -42.40 16.54 16.27
C SER A 627 -42.45 17.44 17.52
N ASP A 628 -41.45 17.37 18.40
CA ASP A 628 -41.35 18.20 19.61
C ASP A 628 -40.02 18.96 19.80
N ASP A 629 -39.11 18.85 18.84
CA ASP A 629 -37.85 19.57 18.67
C ASP A 629 -36.77 19.26 19.75
N ASP A 630 -36.67 18.00 20.20
CA ASP A 630 -35.77 17.58 21.27
C ASP A 630 -34.42 17.02 20.80
N GLY A 631 -34.33 16.61 19.53
CA GLY A 631 -33.14 16.04 18.91
C GLY A 631 -33.22 14.54 18.59
N LEU A 632 -34.24 13.84 19.07
CA LEU A 632 -34.63 12.51 18.59
C LEU A 632 -35.67 12.63 17.47
N LEU A 633 -35.68 11.64 16.58
CA LEU A 633 -36.68 11.55 15.51
C LEU A 633 -37.87 10.73 16.01
N ASP A 634 -39.10 11.02 15.56
CA ASP A 634 -40.31 10.37 16.10
C ASP A 634 -40.24 8.83 15.99
N GLY A 635 -39.65 8.31 14.91
CA GLY A 635 -39.36 6.90 14.71
C GLY A 635 -38.26 6.35 15.60
N THR A 636 -37.19 7.12 15.85
CA THR A 636 -36.13 6.76 16.81
C THR A 636 -36.73 6.59 18.21
N GLU A 637 -37.58 7.53 18.63
CA GLU A 637 -38.30 7.48 19.89
C GLU A 637 -39.26 6.29 19.99
N VAL A 638 -40.11 6.08 18.98
CA VAL A 638 -41.14 5.04 18.99
C VAL A 638 -40.56 3.63 18.92
N LEU A 639 -39.51 3.43 18.12
CA LEU A 639 -38.95 2.11 17.80
C LEU A 639 -37.82 1.71 18.75
N ILE A 640 -36.98 2.66 19.20
CA ILE A 640 -35.76 2.38 19.96
C ILE A 640 -35.92 2.72 21.45
N HIS A 641 -36.19 3.99 21.79
CA HIS A 641 -36.15 4.45 23.19
C HIS A 641 -37.46 4.18 23.96
N GLY A 642 -38.61 4.22 23.27
CA GLY A 642 -39.94 4.03 23.86
C GLY A 642 -40.52 5.27 24.55
N THR A 643 -40.02 6.45 24.21
CA THR A 643 -40.47 7.79 24.65
C THR A 643 -41.79 8.20 23.95
N ASP A 644 -42.33 9.39 24.25
CA ASP A 644 -43.57 9.91 23.65
C ASP A 644 -43.22 11.09 22.71
N PRO A 645 -43.23 10.91 21.35
CA PRO A 645 -42.69 11.85 20.35
C PRO A 645 -43.55 13.10 20.12
N LEU A 646 -44.09 13.62 21.21
CA LEU A 646 -44.94 14.80 21.34
C LEU A 646 -44.68 15.47 22.72
N SER A 647 -43.59 15.08 23.40
CA SER A 647 -43.16 15.40 24.75
C SER A 647 -41.63 15.20 24.93
N ALA A 648 -40.84 16.16 24.43
CA ALA A 648 -39.41 16.48 24.64
C ALA A 648 -38.83 16.43 26.09
N ASP A 649 -39.46 15.71 27.00
CA ASP A 649 -39.22 15.48 28.44
C ASP A 649 -40.32 14.47 28.82
N THR A 650 -40.11 13.19 28.52
CA THR A 650 -41.15 12.14 28.58
C THR A 650 -41.59 11.85 30.01
N ASP A 651 -40.67 11.89 30.97
CA ASP A 651 -40.95 11.54 32.36
C ASP A 651 -41.26 12.75 33.27
N GLY A 652 -40.90 13.97 32.85
CA GLY A 652 -41.24 15.24 33.49
C GLY A 652 -40.21 15.72 34.51
N ASP A 653 -38.96 15.29 34.39
CA ASP A 653 -37.79 15.62 35.20
C ASP A 653 -37.27 17.06 34.94
N GLY A 654 -37.09 17.41 33.66
CA GLY A 654 -36.56 18.69 33.21
C GLY A 654 -35.37 18.62 32.25
N LEU A 655 -34.70 17.48 32.11
CA LEU A 655 -33.87 17.16 30.93
C LEU A 655 -34.79 16.84 29.73
N THR A 656 -34.20 16.76 28.53
CA THR A 656 -34.93 16.35 27.31
C THR A 656 -34.46 14.96 26.90
N ASP A 657 -35.33 14.13 26.33
CA ASP A 657 -35.03 12.73 26.04
C ASP A 657 -33.78 12.59 25.14
N GLY A 658 -33.63 13.48 24.15
CA GLY A 658 -32.43 13.63 23.32
C GLY A 658 -31.17 14.06 24.08
N LEU A 659 -31.28 14.89 25.12
CA LEU A 659 -30.14 15.26 25.98
C LEU A 659 -29.68 14.05 26.80
N GLU A 660 -30.62 13.30 27.36
CA GLU A 660 -30.35 12.13 28.21
C GLU A 660 -29.68 10.98 27.45
N VAL A 661 -29.97 10.82 26.15
CA VAL A 661 -29.30 9.82 25.29
C VAL A 661 -28.07 10.36 24.53
N GLY A 662 -27.63 11.60 24.81
CA GLY A 662 -26.34 12.13 24.35
C GLY A 662 -26.34 12.84 22.99
N VAL A 663 -27.48 13.40 22.57
CA VAL A 663 -27.60 14.15 21.31
C VAL A 663 -26.88 15.51 21.44
N ALA A 664 -25.67 15.58 20.87
CA ALA A 664 -24.79 16.75 20.95
C ALA A 664 -25.02 17.81 19.84
N LEU A 665 -25.84 17.50 18.82
CA LEU A 665 -26.15 18.37 17.68
C LEU A 665 -27.59 18.10 17.20
N PRO A 666 -28.35 19.13 16.78
CA PRO A 666 -29.69 18.92 16.23
C PRO A 666 -29.62 18.16 14.89
N ARG A 667 -30.64 17.33 14.60
CA ARG A 667 -30.79 16.60 13.33
C ARG A 667 -31.38 17.53 12.24
N GLU A 668 -31.68 17.02 11.04
CA GLU A 668 -32.08 17.89 9.91
C GLU A 668 -33.44 18.58 10.13
N ASP A 669 -34.38 17.91 10.80
CA ASP A 669 -35.74 18.42 11.04
C ASP A 669 -35.95 19.10 12.42
N THR A 670 -35.11 18.82 13.43
CA THR A 670 -35.11 19.48 14.75
C THR A 670 -35.00 21.02 14.66
N ASP A 671 -35.93 21.81 15.25
CA ASP A 671 -35.72 23.26 15.40
C ASP A 671 -34.56 23.56 16.40
N PRO A 672 -33.49 24.27 15.99
CA PRO A 672 -32.38 24.61 16.88
C PRO A 672 -32.68 25.75 17.88
N ASP A 673 -33.87 26.39 17.86
CA ASP A 673 -34.27 27.41 18.85
C ASP A 673 -34.83 26.80 20.19
N PRO A 674 -35.46 25.60 20.22
CA PRO A 674 -35.74 24.82 21.45
C PRO A 674 -34.66 23.77 21.84
N PHE A 675 -33.97 23.13 20.89
CA PHE A 675 -33.02 22.03 21.12
C PHE A 675 -31.94 22.35 22.19
N THR A 676 -31.60 21.35 23.01
CA THR A 676 -30.54 21.42 24.03
C THR A 676 -29.45 20.39 23.74
N ALA A 677 -28.24 20.87 23.45
CA ALA A 677 -27.11 20.02 23.09
C ALA A 677 -26.42 19.43 24.32
N ASP A 678 -26.21 18.10 24.31
CA ASP A 678 -25.32 17.43 25.24
C ASP A 678 -23.85 17.90 25.08
N LEU A 679 -23.20 18.21 26.20
CA LEU A 679 -21.78 18.57 26.29
C LEU A 679 -20.87 17.46 26.86
N ASP A 680 -21.42 16.34 27.37
CA ASP A 680 -20.67 15.16 27.80
C ASP A 680 -21.48 13.85 27.66
N ARG A 681 -21.38 13.22 26.47
CA ARG A 681 -21.96 11.91 26.11
C ARG A 681 -21.65 10.74 27.06
N THR A 682 -20.83 10.94 28.08
CA THR A 682 -20.54 9.92 29.11
C THR A 682 -21.42 10.03 30.35
N THR A 683 -22.31 11.03 30.45
CA THR A 683 -23.18 11.27 31.62
C THR A 683 -24.68 11.10 31.38
N GLY A 684 -25.09 10.53 30.24
CA GLY A 684 -26.50 10.27 29.91
C GLY A 684 -27.27 9.40 30.91
N THR A 685 -28.60 9.51 30.87
CA THR A 685 -29.56 8.96 31.85
C THR A 685 -30.68 8.15 31.16
N ASP A 686 -31.66 7.62 31.91
CA ASP A 686 -32.78 6.84 31.35
C ASP A 686 -34.02 7.75 31.21
N PRO A 687 -34.40 8.23 30.00
CA PRO A 687 -35.46 9.23 29.78
C PRO A 687 -36.89 8.74 30.10
N LEU A 688 -37.00 7.54 30.68
CA LEU A 688 -38.24 6.99 31.23
C LEU A 688 -38.24 6.96 32.78
N VAL A 689 -37.19 7.47 33.43
CA VAL A 689 -36.89 7.35 34.87
C VAL A 689 -36.19 8.60 35.46
N ALA A 690 -37.01 9.59 35.82
CA ALA A 690 -36.73 10.87 36.52
C ALA A 690 -35.99 10.84 37.89
N ASP A 691 -35.10 9.87 38.12
CA ASP A 691 -34.29 9.58 39.33
C ASP A 691 -33.53 8.28 38.97
N THR A 692 -32.56 8.39 38.03
CA THR A 692 -31.91 7.24 37.35
C THR A 692 -31.22 6.31 38.35
N ASP A 693 -30.54 6.87 39.36
CA ASP A 693 -29.81 6.10 40.36
C ASP A 693 -30.65 5.68 41.60
N GLY A 694 -31.81 6.32 41.84
CA GLY A 694 -32.72 6.06 42.95
C GLY A 694 -32.34 6.72 44.30
N ASP A 695 -31.49 7.75 44.29
CA ASP A 695 -31.08 8.61 45.41
C ASP A 695 -32.25 9.42 46.00
N GLY A 696 -33.08 9.98 45.12
CA GLY A 696 -34.22 10.82 45.43
C GLY A 696 -34.06 12.33 45.18
N LEU A 697 -32.99 12.76 44.51
CA LEU A 697 -33.02 13.86 43.54
C LEU A 697 -33.56 13.33 42.20
N SER A 698 -33.84 14.23 41.25
CA SER A 698 -34.09 13.86 39.85
C SER A 698 -32.90 14.29 39.00
N ASP A 699 -32.71 13.67 37.86
CA ASP A 699 -31.52 13.84 37.03
C ASP A 699 -31.33 15.31 36.61
N GLY A 700 -32.42 16.03 36.27
CA GLY A 700 -32.46 17.48 36.05
C GLY A 700 -32.52 18.36 37.32
N GLU A 701 -32.65 17.82 38.53
CA GLU A 701 -32.26 18.53 39.76
C GLU A 701 -30.73 18.50 39.97
N GLU A 702 -30.05 17.44 39.50
CA GLU A 702 -28.60 17.22 39.63
C GLU A 702 -27.81 17.94 38.53
N ASP A 703 -28.18 17.77 37.25
CA ASP A 703 -27.84 18.72 36.18
C ASP A 703 -28.76 19.95 36.26
N SER A 704 -28.51 20.77 37.29
CA SER A 704 -29.17 22.04 37.54
C SER A 704 -28.99 23.10 36.42
N ASN A 705 -28.19 22.81 35.40
CA ASN A 705 -27.84 23.73 34.33
C ASN A 705 -28.42 23.30 32.96
N HIS A 706 -28.73 22.00 32.82
CA HIS A 706 -29.32 21.33 31.66
C HIS A 706 -28.39 21.44 30.44
N ASP A 707 -27.11 21.09 30.61
CA ASP A 707 -26.11 21.02 29.51
C ASP A 707 -25.44 19.65 29.36
N GLY A 708 -25.91 18.63 30.09
CA GLY A 708 -25.43 17.25 29.94
C GLY A 708 -23.99 17.07 30.38
N GLN A 709 -23.40 18.00 31.13
CA GLN A 709 -22.01 17.92 31.59
C GLN A 709 -21.91 18.06 33.10
N HIS A 710 -21.54 16.96 33.78
CA HIS A 710 -21.26 16.97 35.21
C HIS A 710 -20.07 17.90 35.57
N LEU A 711 -20.36 19.09 36.09
CA LEU A 711 -19.37 20.04 36.60
C LEU A 711 -19.75 20.59 37.99
N PRO A 712 -18.86 20.52 38.99
CA PRO A 712 -19.14 21.09 40.32
C PRO A 712 -19.55 22.57 40.24
N PRO A 713 -20.76 22.93 40.69
CA PRO A 713 -21.46 22.33 41.83
C PRO A 713 -22.60 21.34 41.51
N GLU A 714 -22.80 20.92 40.26
CA GLU A 714 -23.73 19.82 39.91
C GLU A 714 -23.25 18.47 40.51
N SER A 715 -24.16 17.52 40.75
CA SER A 715 -23.86 16.11 41.10
C SER A 715 -24.03 15.20 39.88
N ASP A 716 -23.59 13.94 39.99
CA ASP A 716 -23.62 12.95 38.91
C ASP A 716 -24.90 12.11 39.00
N PRO A 717 -25.89 12.28 38.10
CA PRO A 717 -27.21 11.64 38.19
C PRO A 717 -27.17 10.10 38.04
N ASN A 718 -26.01 9.54 37.67
CA ASN A 718 -25.79 8.10 37.61
C ASN A 718 -25.19 7.54 38.93
N LEU A 719 -24.91 8.37 39.94
CA LEU A 719 -24.16 7.98 41.15
C LEU A 719 -24.73 8.56 42.47
N ALA A 720 -25.47 7.72 43.20
CA ALA A 720 -26.15 8.05 44.47
C ALA A 720 -25.23 8.32 45.70
N ASP A 721 -24.03 8.85 45.49
CA ASP A 721 -22.95 9.23 46.42
C ASP A 721 -21.80 9.76 45.52
N THR A 722 -22.02 10.90 44.82
CA THR A 722 -21.16 11.45 43.75
C THR A 722 -19.67 11.45 44.12
N ASP A 723 -19.34 11.86 45.36
CA ASP A 723 -17.95 11.93 45.83
C ASP A 723 -17.43 10.68 46.58
N GLY A 724 -18.30 9.71 46.86
CA GLY A 724 -18.00 8.47 47.57
C GLY A 724 -17.70 8.65 49.07
N GLY A 725 -18.13 9.75 49.69
CA GLY A 725 -18.02 10.05 51.11
C GLY A 725 -18.86 9.10 51.99
N GLY A 726 -19.99 8.61 51.46
CA GLY A 726 -20.90 7.68 52.16
C GLY A 726 -22.20 8.31 52.66
N VAL A 727 -22.58 9.45 52.08
CA VAL A 727 -23.88 10.11 52.19
C VAL A 727 -24.35 10.35 50.75
N ASN A 728 -25.63 10.15 50.45
CA ASN A 728 -26.15 10.34 49.10
C ASN A 728 -26.57 11.80 48.89
N ASP A 729 -26.62 12.22 47.63
CA ASP A 729 -26.62 13.62 47.22
C ASP A 729 -27.93 14.33 47.60
N ALA A 730 -29.09 13.66 47.56
CA ALA A 730 -30.33 14.15 48.17
C ALA A 730 -30.20 14.49 49.66
N LEU A 731 -29.44 13.70 50.43
CA LEU A 731 -29.25 13.93 51.87
C LEU A 731 -28.24 15.05 52.14
N GLU A 732 -27.25 15.24 51.27
CA GLU A 732 -26.31 16.37 51.31
C GLU A 732 -27.06 17.68 51.01
N ALA A 733 -27.88 17.69 49.96
CA ALA A 733 -28.77 18.79 49.60
C ALA A 733 -29.76 19.14 50.74
N GLU A 734 -30.41 18.16 51.40
CA GLU A 734 -31.25 18.43 52.59
C GLU A 734 -30.42 19.00 53.77
N ALA A 735 -29.17 18.57 53.92
CA ALA A 735 -28.28 19.00 55.00
C ALA A 735 -27.61 20.38 54.77
N GLY A 736 -27.56 20.83 53.52
CA GLY A 736 -26.79 21.98 53.05
C GLY A 736 -25.28 21.74 53.13
N THR A 737 -24.86 20.52 52.81
CA THR A 737 -23.48 20.10 52.51
C THR A 737 -23.28 20.06 50.99
N ASP A 738 -22.06 19.82 50.51
CA ASP A 738 -21.67 19.87 49.09
C ASP A 738 -21.49 18.44 48.56
N PRO A 739 -22.34 17.94 47.63
CA PRO A 739 -22.26 16.59 47.04
C PRO A 739 -20.91 16.21 46.42
N ASN A 740 -20.01 17.20 46.24
CA ASN A 740 -18.71 17.07 45.62
C ASN A 740 -17.51 17.20 46.62
N ASP A 741 -17.73 17.29 47.94
CA ASP A 741 -16.65 17.38 48.96
C ASP A 741 -16.77 16.31 50.08
N PRO A 742 -16.05 15.16 49.98
CA PRO A 742 -16.15 14.02 50.91
C PRO A 742 -15.43 14.26 52.24
N SER A 743 -15.30 15.54 52.61
CA SER A 743 -14.74 16.03 53.86
C SER A 743 -15.72 16.92 54.65
N ASP A 744 -16.85 17.25 54.05
CA ASP A 744 -17.92 18.11 54.54
C ASP A 744 -19.14 17.31 55.02
N ASP A 745 -19.27 16.05 54.56
CA ASP A 745 -20.38 15.14 54.80
C ASP A 745 -20.76 14.96 56.27
N VAL A 746 -22.08 15.02 56.50
CA VAL A 746 -22.69 14.89 57.82
C VAL A 746 -23.30 13.52 57.98
N SER A 747 -22.83 12.77 58.98
CA SER A 747 -23.44 11.47 59.30
C SER A 747 -24.97 11.58 59.43
N ALA A 748 -25.72 10.58 58.93
CA ALA A 748 -27.19 10.55 59.00
C ALA A 748 -27.81 10.77 60.41
N LEU A 749 -27.00 10.72 61.48
CA LEU A 749 -27.40 11.08 62.84
C LEU A 749 -27.46 12.61 63.08
N ASP A 750 -26.64 13.40 62.38
CA ASP A 750 -26.60 14.87 62.45
C ASP A 750 -27.62 15.53 61.51
N ILE A 751 -27.89 14.96 60.33
CA ILE A 751 -28.99 15.37 59.42
C ILE A 751 -30.32 15.39 60.18
N LEU A 752 -30.63 14.28 60.88
CA LEU A 752 -31.83 14.13 61.73
C LEU A 752 -31.91 15.11 62.92
N VAL A 753 -30.81 15.84 63.22
CA VAL A 753 -30.72 16.88 64.26
C VAL A 753 -30.80 18.28 63.65
N ARG A 754 -30.22 18.52 62.46
CA ARG A 754 -30.30 19.79 61.71
C ARG A 754 -31.72 20.06 61.20
N GLY A 755 -32.39 19.06 60.60
CA GLY A 755 -33.79 19.12 60.13
C GLY A 755 -34.86 19.34 61.24
N LYS A 756 -34.45 19.72 62.46
CA LYS A 756 -35.32 20.06 63.59
C LYS A 756 -35.05 21.43 64.21
N ALA A 757 -34.12 22.22 63.68
CA ALA A 757 -33.78 23.54 64.17
C ALA A 757 -34.44 24.64 63.32
N PRO A 758 -35.55 25.27 63.76
CA PRO A 758 -36.02 26.48 63.12
C PRO A 758 -35.06 27.65 63.42
N GLU A 759 -34.51 28.23 62.35
CA GLU A 759 -33.75 29.49 62.37
C GLU A 759 -34.51 30.59 63.17
N PRO A 760 -33.81 31.38 64.00
CA PRO A 760 -34.44 32.38 64.86
C PRO A 760 -34.86 33.63 64.06
N SER A 761 -36.15 33.72 63.75
CA SER A 761 -36.72 34.86 63.03
C SER A 761 -36.57 36.21 63.76
N ASP A 762 -35.74 37.12 63.23
CA ASP A 762 -35.87 38.56 63.51
C ASP A 762 -37.04 39.11 62.66
N GLY A 763 -38.20 39.27 63.30
CA GLY A 763 -39.46 39.09 62.60
C GLY A 763 -40.11 40.32 61.94
N CYS A 764 -40.97 40.01 60.97
CA CYS A 764 -42.30 40.62 60.88
C CYS A 764 -43.29 39.55 60.39
N GLY A 765 -44.40 39.32 61.09
CA GLY A 765 -45.13 38.05 61.00
C GLY A 765 -46.57 38.10 60.47
N CYS A 766 -47.14 36.92 60.25
CA CYS A 766 -48.58 36.64 60.28
C CYS A 766 -48.85 35.21 60.77
N GLN A 767 -50.11 34.90 61.12
CA GLN A 767 -50.50 33.70 61.90
C GLN A 767 -51.08 32.59 61.01
N GLY A 768 -50.71 31.32 61.23
CA GLY A 768 -51.34 30.17 60.57
C GLY A 768 -50.92 28.82 61.18
N SER A 769 -51.86 28.13 61.83
CA SER A 769 -51.67 26.89 62.60
C SER A 769 -51.31 25.62 61.79
N VAL A 770 -50.45 24.77 62.36
CA VAL A 770 -50.24 23.35 61.98
C VAL A 770 -50.66 22.42 63.14
N PRO A 771 -51.23 21.22 62.89
CA PRO A 771 -51.30 20.14 63.86
C PRO A 771 -50.39 18.95 63.50
N SER A 772 -49.71 18.42 64.52
CA SER A 772 -48.57 17.49 64.43
C SER A 772 -48.89 16.02 64.73
N SER A 773 -48.09 15.12 64.12
CA SER A 773 -47.69 13.78 64.63
C SER A 773 -46.62 13.21 63.68
N LEU A 774 -45.55 12.49 64.06
CA LEU A 774 -45.44 11.44 65.08
C LEU A 774 -43.96 11.22 65.55
N TRP A 775 -43.71 10.16 66.32
CA TRP A 775 -42.41 9.65 66.84
C TRP A 775 -42.38 8.11 66.56
N LEU A 776 -41.33 7.28 66.76
CA LEU A 776 -40.28 7.30 67.79
C LEU A 776 -39.11 6.31 67.51
N TRP A 777 -37.87 6.82 67.41
CA TRP A 777 -36.57 6.15 67.72
C TRP A 777 -35.92 5.08 66.80
N LEU A 778 -34.68 5.40 66.42
CA LEU A 778 -33.54 4.52 66.08
C LEU A 778 -33.08 3.63 67.25
N SER A 779 -32.47 2.47 66.97
CA SER A 779 -30.99 2.34 67.01
C SER A 779 -30.45 0.91 66.78
N VAL A 780 -29.45 0.84 65.90
CA VAL A 780 -28.55 -0.30 65.62
C VAL A 780 -27.45 -0.37 66.71
N GLY A 781 -26.68 -1.47 66.78
CA GLY A 781 -25.44 -1.49 67.57
C GLY A 781 -24.68 -2.82 67.54
N ALA A 782 -23.67 -2.92 66.68
CA ALA A 782 -22.76 -4.08 66.59
C ALA A 782 -21.44 -3.89 67.39
N LEU A 783 -20.67 -4.99 67.45
CA LEU A 783 -19.29 -5.14 67.98
C LEU A 783 -19.03 -5.00 69.50
N LEU A 784 -18.44 -6.07 70.07
CA LEU A 784 -17.05 -6.03 70.56
C LEU A 784 -16.47 -7.41 71.00
N ARG A 785 -15.24 -7.68 70.55
CA ARG A 785 -14.15 -8.48 71.18
C ARG A 785 -14.27 -10.00 71.45
N ALA A 786 -13.58 -10.74 70.57
CA ALA A 786 -12.66 -11.86 70.82
C ALA A 786 -12.43 -12.42 72.25
N ARG A 787 -12.61 -13.75 72.40
CA ARG A 787 -11.51 -14.72 72.70
C ARG A 787 -12.00 -16.18 72.73
N ARG A 788 -11.24 -17.09 72.09
CA ARG A 788 -11.43 -18.56 72.22
C ARG A 788 -11.31 -19.03 73.68
N ARG A 789 -12.23 -19.91 74.12
CA ARG A 789 -11.94 -20.97 75.09
C ARG A 789 -12.87 -22.17 74.95
N THR A 790 -12.26 -23.30 74.63
CA THR A 790 -12.69 -24.70 74.81
C THR A 790 -13.91 -24.99 75.68
N SER A 791 -14.87 -25.75 75.14
CA SER A 791 -15.04 -27.17 75.49
C SER A 791 -15.88 -27.89 74.43
#